data_AF-A0A7S2LUB5-F1
#
_entry.id   AF-A0A7S2LUB5-F1
#
_cell.length_a   1.000
_cell.length_b   1.000
_cell.length_c   1.000
_cell.angle_alpha   90.00
_cell.angle_beta   90.00
_cell.angle_gamma   90.00
#
_symmetry.space_group_name_H-M   'P 1'
#
loop_
_entity.id
_entity.type
_entity.pdbx_description
1 polymer ?
#
loop_
_entity_poly.entity_id
_entity_poly.type
_entity_poly.pdbx_seq_one_letter_code
_entity_poly.pdbx_strand_id
1 'polypeptide(L)'
;MMRVTKKKPPKELTVQIFLDAADHSDDNQKSSKLKRKSKAALITQSFAPTSGSGRIFIGFRTSQTTGLGIHLAAPLVPTVEREAIDFVDPALRDFNSELLEVSGILMRLALENEMYRLGTNWNWKEEREAWDAQREDRKKQQKKEEEEKKLETDDAESTKDSADDKSSISSSLYSFATFMARGVTSTVKEAVKAVPELLGEDSETTELLNPIDDRPLSIAERDAIILMKAYCPRQSTPDALVGQCLAKGFGRCMASSSPPVLTVDGVARGIDSRLTNNGMEAFGIPHAVRRIMLENAREYHTVIANCPTMSIDDLIKAMKENILSEEMLVRLLKWYPKYARLNNPRRNKSLQLKEVIRYHKENYSKGGQSSDAEAEVHQLDSIFYFAPQRMSKKLPLPETVFPQSLVGSIGLRTLEDRHFTDWFQPLPFDIWTGFISEHTCMRNGNEKDDVMRILVLVTLSKHFDSLESATAKRRFVELLPLSSPCLPFDITTSDVNLPTSNTKTAVPNELYLPDTDLSAFSGLQTFYKASNRLKKEGVSDAFLLAMGVRKTIKIEFLFLHLDTLNWNENPKPLIKYLIDADLSQQDLLKLRSTRYLPAANDETSVYAPSQLYFKDKDLNIFPFVKFLQWPSNESMSTAARNFLLKLGVRTEPPLSDIMGYLEKESAKSVDSRDDAALTAALQYLTQRLGPKGAYVNQFRHAKVDFLPCIRQNLETGEIVKEIKSPSTCYFNPTAMVMGFNVLDPMLSDTEQIGVRMNINRDPSCQVLIRRLLQLVDISTARLDQLERQGTGIEAKEKNIEKILTLFEGVFLYLSSRTSDFQKRQLSELAKKPFIPCKCRSGLQFYTADQVFFLKRQSEGAGGCDGDSIAELLFQQVEYNAFLSFAGVKTEPSLEELFALMMEKPDEVLDSLGEPKYKMLLRRIAANPPFKRITAAIRSSPFLLGYLIVDEDESEEGDETKARSKAQYLLAKADDIHIVDNAFLRRQFPMLISPMEQTLEEFYRRIGSKYVSEVVKKDFEVMGNTHRGTPLANSCADRIKERRPLLLSPSITSRPLVSNASSILDNLEIFQADSIRAIYSFERSSKMINVTCCSKVTKRKSIAIFITNNFEIFDLGNTIGDLILQHCELKDAFFLTSLLEASIGTLRNRGFPVDRIVKPQPPAVEVKAEPRKQTPDITNSQKSPEKSRQSSVNGTVKDGSV
;
A
#
# COMPACT_ATOMS: atom_id res chain seq x y z
N MET A 1 -2.20 26.22 45.25
CA MET A 1 -1.55 27.49 45.63
C MET A 1 -1.68 27.86 47.13
N MET A 2 -2.86 28.12 47.71
CA MET A 2 -3.01 28.60 49.11
C MET A 2 -2.28 27.75 50.18
N ARG A 3 -2.28 26.43 50.01
CA ARG A 3 -1.57 25.51 50.91
C ARG A 3 -0.05 25.73 50.92
N VAL A 4 0.52 26.01 49.74
CA VAL A 4 1.96 26.04 49.44
C VAL A 4 2.54 27.43 49.66
N THR A 5 1.93 28.47 49.07
CA THR A 5 2.44 29.85 49.14
C THR A 5 1.91 30.65 50.34
N LYS A 6 0.95 30.09 51.08
CA LYS A 6 0.14 30.79 52.11
C LYS A 6 -0.61 32.03 51.57
N LYS A 7 -0.66 32.21 50.25
CA LYS A 7 -1.33 33.32 49.57
C LYS A 7 -2.43 32.78 48.64
N LYS A 8 -3.51 33.54 48.53
CA LYS A 8 -4.51 33.31 47.47
C LYS A 8 -3.89 33.66 46.11
N PRO A 9 -4.31 33.00 45.01
CA PRO A 9 -3.99 33.49 43.67
C PRO A 9 -4.43 34.95 43.53
N PRO A 10 -3.61 35.81 42.90
CA PRO A 10 -3.99 37.20 42.69
C PRO A 10 -5.20 37.30 41.75
N LYS A 11 -6.09 38.26 42.00
CA LYS A 11 -7.29 38.49 41.16
C LYS A 11 -6.95 39.07 39.80
N GLU A 12 -5.85 39.82 39.74
CA GLU A 12 -5.32 40.47 38.54
C GLU A 12 -3.84 40.15 38.42
N LEU A 13 -3.37 39.99 37.18
CA LEU A 13 -2.01 39.60 36.85
C LEU A 13 -1.51 40.52 35.74
N THR A 14 -0.32 41.09 35.94
CA THR A 14 0.37 41.88 34.90
C THR A 14 1.38 41.00 34.19
N VAL A 15 1.19 40.77 32.89
CA VAL A 15 2.13 40.06 32.02
C VAL A 15 2.66 41.05 30.99
N GLN A 16 3.98 41.14 30.89
CA GLN A 16 4.67 42.07 30.00
C GLN A 16 5.72 41.31 29.21
N ILE A 17 5.86 41.67 27.94
CA ILE A 17 6.96 41.18 27.10
C ILE A 17 7.76 42.38 26.59
N PHE A 18 9.04 42.16 26.38
CA PHE A 18 9.91 43.13 25.74
C PHE A 18 10.61 42.46 24.55
N LEU A 19 10.48 43.10 23.39
CA LEU A 19 10.95 42.67 22.08
C LEU A 19 11.51 43.91 21.37
N ASP A 20 12.76 43.83 20.91
CA ASP A 20 13.39 44.85 20.07
C ASP A 20 13.39 44.33 18.63
N ALA A 21 12.48 44.85 17.81
CA ALA A 21 12.21 44.38 16.45
C ALA A 21 12.41 45.47 15.38
N ALA A 22 13.14 46.54 15.71
CA ALA A 22 13.40 47.66 14.82
C ALA A 22 14.90 47.76 14.46
N ASP A 23 15.18 48.04 13.20
CA ASP A 23 16.51 48.35 12.71
C ASP A 23 16.85 49.80 13.06
N HIS A 24 17.78 49.97 13.99
CA HIS A 24 18.27 51.28 14.43
C HIS A 24 19.40 51.83 13.53
N SER A 25 19.56 51.30 12.31
CA SER A 25 20.48 51.84 11.30
C SER A 25 19.82 52.97 10.50
N ASP A 26 20.19 54.22 10.80
CA ASP A 26 19.76 55.42 10.05
C ASP A 26 20.43 55.47 8.66
N ASP A 27 19.93 54.70 7.68
CA ASP A 27 20.43 54.76 6.29
C ASP A 27 19.68 55.79 5.42
N ASN A 28 18.55 56.32 5.88
CA ASN A 28 17.71 57.23 5.10
C ASN A 28 18.08 58.70 5.32
N GLN A 29 19.31 59.08 4.97
CA GLN A 29 19.66 60.44 4.54
C GLN A 29 21.12 60.48 4.05
N LYS A 30 21.30 60.50 2.72
CA LYS A 30 22.55 60.91 2.06
C LYS A 30 22.81 62.40 2.34
N SER A 31 23.28 62.75 3.54
CA SER A 31 24.06 63.97 3.79
C SER A 31 24.53 64.07 5.25
N SER A 32 25.84 64.15 5.42
CA SER A 32 26.57 64.76 6.55
C SER A 32 26.74 63.97 7.87
N LYS A 33 28.02 63.69 8.18
CA LYS A 33 28.71 63.61 9.48
C LYS A 33 28.01 62.88 10.64
N LEU A 34 28.64 61.77 11.09
CA LEU A 34 28.51 61.08 12.38
C LEU A 34 27.42 61.64 13.32
N LYS A 35 26.17 61.19 13.16
CA LYS A 35 25.16 61.36 14.22
C LYS A 35 25.22 60.14 15.14
N ARG A 36 25.46 60.42 16.42
CA ARG A 36 25.47 59.45 17.53
C ARG A 36 24.08 58.79 17.62
N LYS A 37 24.02 57.46 17.68
CA LYS A 37 22.78 56.72 18.02
C LYS A 37 22.09 57.38 19.21
N SER A 38 20.77 57.49 19.18
CA SER A 38 20.00 58.12 20.26
C SER A 38 20.31 57.42 21.60
N LYS A 39 20.29 58.18 22.71
CA LYS A 39 20.54 57.61 24.05
C LYS A 39 19.55 56.48 24.35
N ALA A 40 18.30 56.60 23.90
CA ALA A 40 17.29 55.57 24.02
C ALA A 40 17.63 54.30 23.21
N ALA A 41 18.11 54.43 21.98
CA ALA A 41 18.53 53.29 21.16
C ALA A 41 19.74 52.57 21.77
N LEU A 42 20.72 53.30 22.31
CA LEU A 42 21.87 52.72 23.01
C LEU A 42 21.48 51.97 24.28
N ILE A 43 20.53 52.52 25.05
CA ILE A 43 20.01 51.86 26.26
C ILE A 43 19.22 50.60 25.85
N THR A 44 18.30 50.70 24.89
CA THR A 44 17.49 49.58 24.39
C THR A 44 18.37 48.44 23.87
N GLN A 45 19.38 48.77 23.04
CA GLN A 45 20.34 47.80 22.50
C GLN A 45 21.14 47.09 23.61
N SER A 46 21.38 47.73 24.77
CA SER A 46 22.14 47.13 25.88
C SER A 46 21.41 46.01 26.61
N PHE A 47 20.07 45.95 26.50
CA PHE A 47 19.25 44.90 27.11
C PHE A 47 18.32 44.18 26.11
N ALA A 48 18.51 44.41 24.80
CA ALA A 48 17.78 43.69 23.75
C ALA A 48 18.20 42.21 23.70
N PRO A 49 17.26 41.27 23.85
CA PRO A 49 17.57 39.85 23.76
C PRO A 49 17.79 39.44 22.31
N THR A 50 18.90 38.75 22.04
CA THR A 50 19.08 37.97 20.81
C THR A 50 18.32 36.65 20.88
N SER A 51 18.11 35.99 19.73
CA SER A 51 17.42 34.69 19.67
C SER A 51 17.97 33.67 20.68
N GLY A 52 17.09 33.15 21.54
CA GLY A 52 17.40 32.22 22.64
C GLY A 52 18.02 32.83 23.91
N SER A 53 18.33 34.12 23.92
CA SER A 53 18.90 34.80 25.10
C SER A 53 17.85 35.53 25.96
N GLY A 54 16.59 35.55 25.52
CA GLY A 54 15.47 36.09 26.27
C GLY A 54 15.38 35.50 27.68
N ARG A 55 15.00 36.33 28.63
CA ARG A 55 15.05 36.06 30.08
C ARG A 55 13.70 36.30 30.71
N ILE A 56 13.45 35.60 31.81
CA ILE A 56 12.24 35.74 32.61
C ILE A 56 12.51 36.64 33.81
N PHE A 57 11.55 37.50 34.11
CA PHE A 57 11.60 38.45 35.22
C PHE A 57 10.36 38.24 36.10
N ILE A 58 10.61 37.99 37.39
CA ILE A 58 9.56 37.82 38.41
C ILE A 58 9.53 39.00 39.39
N GLY A 59 9.96 40.17 38.91
CA GLY A 59 10.36 41.35 39.70
C GLY A 59 11.88 41.59 39.68
N PHE A 60 12.66 40.54 39.44
CA PHE A 60 14.10 40.57 39.11
C PHE A 60 14.40 39.44 38.11
N ARG A 61 15.58 39.48 37.49
CA ARG A 61 16.00 38.53 36.43
C ARG A 61 16.26 37.13 37.00
N THR A 62 15.68 36.10 36.39
CA THR A 62 15.96 34.69 36.69
C THR A 62 17.12 34.13 35.85
N SER A 63 17.65 32.96 36.23
CA SER A 63 18.63 32.23 35.39
C SER A 63 17.99 31.57 34.16
N GLN A 64 16.66 31.41 34.18
CA GLN A 64 15.90 30.82 33.08
C GLN A 64 15.79 31.67 31.82
N THR A 65 15.82 31.02 30.67
CA THR A 65 15.59 31.62 29.35
C THR A 65 14.19 31.32 28.82
N THR A 66 13.61 32.27 28.08
CA THR A 66 12.35 32.06 27.35
C THR A 66 12.54 31.17 26.13
N GLY A 67 13.78 30.98 25.68
CA GLY A 67 14.08 30.29 24.41
C GLY A 67 13.85 31.17 23.17
N LEU A 68 13.42 32.42 23.34
CA LEU A 68 13.15 33.38 22.26
C LEU A 68 14.04 34.62 22.40
N GLY A 69 14.08 35.46 21.38
CA GLY A 69 14.59 36.83 21.45
C GLY A 69 13.61 37.78 22.13
N ILE A 70 13.00 37.35 23.23
CA ILE A 70 11.92 38.07 23.93
C ILE A 70 12.12 37.92 25.44
N HIS A 71 12.16 39.04 26.15
CA HIS A 71 12.09 39.05 27.61
C HIS A 71 10.64 38.93 28.08
N LEU A 72 10.42 38.17 29.13
CA LEU A 72 9.10 37.97 29.74
C LEU A 72 9.13 38.43 31.19
N ALA A 73 8.26 39.37 31.56
CA ALA A 73 8.02 39.76 32.94
C ALA A 73 6.61 39.33 33.37
N ALA A 74 6.52 38.44 34.34
CA ALA A 74 5.26 37.91 34.85
C ALA A 74 5.42 37.49 36.33
N PRO A 75 4.36 37.54 37.14
CA PRO A 75 4.41 37.14 38.55
C PRO A 75 4.40 35.60 38.71
N LEU A 76 5.35 34.93 38.06
CA LEU A 76 5.59 33.48 38.18
C LEU A 76 6.15 33.16 39.57
N VAL A 77 5.78 32.01 40.11
CA VAL A 77 6.23 31.57 41.44
C VAL A 77 7.57 30.83 41.29
N PRO A 78 8.67 31.34 41.87
CA PRO A 78 9.97 30.69 41.77
C PRO A 78 10.17 29.60 42.82
N THR A 79 11.24 28.83 42.65
CA THR A 79 11.79 27.95 43.69
C THR A 79 12.30 28.75 44.89
N VAL A 80 12.64 28.05 45.98
CA VAL A 80 13.14 28.68 47.23
C VAL A 80 14.38 29.54 46.99
N GLU A 81 15.29 29.09 46.11
CA GLU A 81 16.53 29.78 45.73
C GLU A 81 16.28 30.99 44.82
N ARG A 82 15.06 31.13 44.28
CA ARG A 82 14.63 32.22 43.40
C ARG A 82 15.38 32.34 42.08
N GLU A 83 16.08 31.28 41.67
CA GLU A 83 16.82 31.23 40.42
C GLU A 83 15.97 30.75 39.23
N ALA A 84 14.98 29.89 39.49
CA ALA A 84 14.12 29.25 38.49
C ALA A 84 12.65 29.24 38.93
N ILE A 85 11.75 29.07 37.97
CA ILE A 85 10.31 28.86 38.14
C ILE A 85 10.08 27.48 38.77
N ASP A 86 9.20 27.41 39.76
CA ASP A 86 8.87 26.14 40.42
C ASP A 86 7.88 25.34 39.57
N PHE A 87 8.38 24.24 39.00
CA PHE A 87 7.57 23.20 38.38
C PHE A 87 7.60 21.90 39.19
N VAL A 88 8.18 21.85 40.39
CA VAL A 88 8.25 20.63 41.20
C VAL A 88 6.96 20.43 41.98
N ASP A 89 6.45 21.48 42.63
CA ASP A 89 5.17 21.42 43.33
C ASP A 89 4.00 21.35 42.32
N PRO A 90 3.09 20.37 42.40
CA PRO A 90 2.01 20.22 41.42
C PRO A 90 1.12 21.45 41.29
N ALA A 91 0.80 22.13 42.41
CA ALA A 91 -0.11 23.26 42.40
C ALA A 91 0.55 24.56 41.93
N LEU A 92 1.88 24.67 42.04
CA LEU A 92 2.66 25.76 41.43
C LEU A 92 2.94 25.50 39.96
N ARG A 93 3.21 24.24 39.59
CA ARG A 93 3.39 23.80 38.21
C ARG A 93 2.18 24.20 37.37
N ASP A 94 0.96 23.90 37.81
CA ASP A 94 -0.26 24.23 37.06
C ASP A 94 -0.38 25.75 36.83
N PHE A 95 -0.25 26.56 37.89
CA PHE A 95 -0.32 28.01 37.81
C PHE A 95 0.76 28.61 36.91
N ASN A 96 2.02 28.20 37.09
CA ASN A 96 3.14 28.70 36.30
C ASN A 96 3.05 28.27 34.84
N SER A 97 2.61 27.04 34.57
CA SER A 97 2.42 26.54 33.19
C SER A 97 1.30 27.30 32.48
N GLU A 98 0.15 27.52 33.13
CA GLU A 98 -0.95 28.31 32.57
C GLU A 98 -0.54 29.77 32.33
N LEU A 99 0.18 30.40 33.25
CA LEU A 99 0.64 31.78 33.10
C LEU A 99 1.68 31.91 31.96
N LEU A 100 2.54 30.91 31.78
CA LEU A 100 3.45 30.83 30.63
C LEU A 100 2.68 30.60 29.31
N GLU A 101 1.63 29.78 29.31
CA GLU A 101 0.76 29.66 28.14
C GLU A 101 0.08 31.00 27.79
N VAL A 102 -0.45 31.74 28.77
CA VAL A 102 -0.99 33.09 28.56
C VAL A 102 0.08 34.03 28.00
N SER A 103 1.32 33.92 28.48
CA SER A 103 2.45 34.68 27.96
C SER A 103 2.76 34.33 26.50
N GLY A 104 2.64 33.06 26.12
CA GLY A 104 2.74 32.61 24.73
C GLY A 104 1.65 33.19 23.82
N ILE A 105 0.41 33.28 24.32
CA ILE A 105 -0.70 33.95 23.60
C ILE A 105 -0.37 35.42 23.35
N LEU A 106 0.12 36.14 24.37
CA LEU A 106 0.53 37.54 24.25
C LEU A 106 1.65 37.73 23.22
N MET A 107 2.65 36.84 23.23
CA MET A 107 3.73 36.83 22.24
C MET A 107 3.19 36.64 20.82
N ARG A 108 2.21 35.75 20.60
CA ARG A 108 1.58 35.60 19.28
C ARG A 108 0.84 36.87 18.85
N LEU A 109 0.07 37.49 19.74
CA LEU A 109 -0.66 38.73 19.42
C LEU A 109 0.28 39.89 19.11
N ALA A 110 1.41 40.00 19.83
CA ALA A 110 2.41 41.02 19.57
C ALA A 110 3.07 40.85 18.19
N LEU A 111 3.39 39.60 17.80
CA LEU A 111 3.89 39.29 16.47
C LEU A 111 2.90 39.70 15.37
N GLU A 112 1.61 39.35 15.53
CA GLU A 112 0.55 39.73 14.58
C GLU A 112 0.44 41.25 14.44
N ASN A 113 0.44 41.96 15.58
CA ASN A 113 0.35 43.42 15.60
C ASN A 113 1.56 44.09 14.93
N GLU A 114 2.77 43.67 15.26
CA GLU A 114 3.98 44.29 14.68
C GLU A 114 4.14 43.95 13.20
N MET A 115 3.84 42.71 12.77
CA MET A 115 3.79 42.39 11.34
C MET A 115 2.73 43.20 10.61
N TYR A 116 1.54 43.38 11.18
CA TYR A 116 0.51 44.24 10.58
C TYR A 116 0.99 45.68 10.42
N ARG A 117 1.63 46.26 11.45
CA ARG A 117 2.20 47.62 11.41
C ARG A 117 3.30 47.76 10.34
N LEU A 118 4.16 46.75 10.21
CA LEU A 118 5.17 46.73 9.14
C LEU A 118 4.50 46.71 7.76
N GLY A 119 3.47 45.88 7.58
CA GLY A 119 2.71 45.79 6.33
C GLY A 119 2.03 47.10 5.94
N THR A 120 1.42 47.82 6.88
CA THR A 120 0.78 49.11 6.59
C THR A 120 1.75 50.22 6.21
N ASN A 121 2.99 50.14 6.73
CA ASN A 121 4.02 51.15 6.49
C ASN A 121 4.86 50.85 5.24
N TRP A 122 4.72 49.67 4.64
CA TRP A 122 5.58 49.23 3.55
C TRP A 122 4.95 49.49 2.18
N ASN A 123 5.47 50.49 1.46
CA ASN A 123 5.03 50.82 0.10
C ASN A 123 5.86 50.08 -0.96
N TRP A 124 5.68 48.77 -1.04
CA TRP A 124 6.53 47.91 -1.87
C TRP A 124 6.44 48.18 -3.39
N LYS A 125 5.29 48.66 -3.89
CA LYS A 125 5.05 48.87 -5.33
C LYS A 125 5.95 49.96 -5.89
N GLU A 126 5.95 51.12 -5.25
CA GLU A 126 6.78 52.26 -5.66
C GLU A 126 8.28 51.93 -5.54
N GLU A 127 8.69 51.25 -4.45
CA GLU A 127 10.08 50.82 -4.26
C GLU A 127 10.55 49.86 -5.36
N ARG A 128 9.67 48.94 -5.78
CA ARG A 128 9.98 47.94 -6.80
C ARG A 128 10.03 48.55 -8.20
N GLU A 129 9.03 49.34 -8.57
CA GLU A 129 8.96 50.02 -9.87
C GLU A 129 10.15 50.97 -10.07
N ALA A 130 10.52 51.73 -9.03
CA ALA A 130 11.70 52.60 -9.06
C ALA A 130 13.01 51.82 -9.24
N TRP A 131 13.14 50.64 -8.60
CA TRP A 131 14.33 49.80 -8.75
C TRP A 131 14.41 49.13 -10.11
N ASP A 132 13.30 48.60 -10.62
CA ASP A 132 13.25 47.95 -11.93
C ASP A 132 13.53 48.96 -13.05
N ALA A 133 13.03 50.20 -12.95
CA ALA A 133 13.37 51.29 -13.87
C ALA A 133 14.89 51.60 -13.86
N GLN A 134 15.49 51.74 -12.68
CA GLN A 134 16.95 51.97 -12.54
C GLN A 134 17.79 50.79 -13.05
N ARG A 135 17.30 49.57 -12.89
CA ARG A 135 17.96 48.35 -13.36
C ARG A 135 17.95 48.26 -14.89
N GLU A 136 16.83 48.59 -15.51
CA GLU A 136 16.72 48.63 -16.97
C GLU A 136 17.57 49.78 -17.57
N ASP A 137 17.63 50.93 -16.90
CA ASP A 137 18.54 52.02 -17.29
C ASP A 137 20.02 51.60 -17.17
N ARG A 138 20.39 50.90 -16.09
CA ARG A 138 21.73 50.31 -15.91
C ARG A 138 22.07 49.29 -16.99
N LYS A 139 21.13 48.41 -17.38
CA LYS A 139 21.35 47.43 -18.46
C LYS A 139 21.49 48.11 -19.82
N LYS A 140 20.69 49.14 -20.09
CA LYS A 140 20.81 49.94 -21.32
C LYS A 140 22.14 50.70 -21.37
N GLN A 141 22.59 51.23 -20.23
CA GLN A 141 23.91 51.87 -20.11
C GLN A 141 25.05 50.86 -20.28
N GLN A 142 24.98 49.68 -19.66
CA GLN A 142 25.98 48.61 -19.82
C GLN A 142 26.04 48.09 -21.26
N LYS A 143 24.89 47.88 -21.92
CA LYS A 143 24.88 47.53 -23.36
C LYS A 143 25.49 48.61 -24.23
N LYS A 144 25.22 49.90 -23.93
CA LYS A 144 25.87 51.02 -24.62
C LYS A 144 27.38 51.07 -24.36
N GLU A 145 27.83 50.87 -23.13
CA GLU A 145 29.25 50.84 -22.77
C GLU A 145 29.98 49.61 -23.36
N GLU A 146 29.31 48.46 -23.49
CA GLU A 146 29.85 47.26 -24.15
C GLU A 146 29.88 47.40 -25.69
N GLU A 147 28.90 48.08 -26.28
CA GLU A 147 28.91 48.45 -27.70
C GLU A 147 29.95 49.54 -27.99
N GLU A 148 30.11 50.54 -27.12
CA GLU A 148 31.16 51.58 -27.22
C GLU A 148 32.56 50.98 -27.02
N LYS A 149 32.74 50.03 -26.08
CA LYS A 149 34.01 49.29 -25.93
C LYS A 149 34.32 48.36 -27.10
N LYS A 150 33.31 47.80 -27.78
CA LYS A 150 33.51 47.05 -29.02
C LYS A 150 33.89 47.97 -30.18
N LEU A 151 33.34 49.18 -30.23
CA LEU A 151 33.74 50.20 -31.21
C LEU A 151 35.14 50.78 -30.94
N GLU A 152 35.59 50.89 -29.69
CA GLU A 152 36.96 51.31 -29.34
C GLU A 152 38.02 50.19 -29.53
N THR A 153 37.61 48.91 -29.60
CA THR A 153 38.52 47.78 -29.82
C THR A 153 38.64 47.36 -31.28
N ASP A 154 37.79 47.84 -32.18
CA ASP A 154 37.89 47.59 -33.62
C ASP A 154 38.88 48.54 -34.35
N ASP A 155 39.38 49.60 -33.69
CA ASP A 155 40.40 50.52 -34.24
C ASP A 155 41.85 50.17 -33.83
N ALA A 156 42.07 49.12 -33.06
CA ALA A 156 43.41 48.63 -32.70
C ALA A 156 43.54 47.12 -32.94
N GLU A 157 44.50 46.78 -33.81
CA GLU A 157 45.05 45.44 -34.09
C GLU A 157 44.44 44.62 -35.23
N SER A 158 44.73 45.10 -36.43
CA SER A 158 45.26 44.26 -37.49
C SER A 158 46.66 43.70 -37.13
N THR A 159 46.78 42.52 -36.50
CA THR A 159 47.97 41.64 -36.71
C THR A 159 47.76 40.21 -36.17
N LYS A 160 47.70 39.27 -37.13
CA LYS A 160 48.19 37.88 -37.16
C LYS A 160 48.40 37.04 -35.88
N ASP A 161 47.72 35.90 -35.90
CA ASP A 161 48.20 34.51 -35.88
C ASP A 161 49.12 33.98 -34.74
N SER A 162 48.52 33.00 -34.04
CA SER A 162 49.02 31.64 -33.78
C SER A 162 49.83 31.30 -32.53
N ALA A 163 49.30 30.26 -31.86
CA ALA A 163 49.92 29.16 -31.14
C ALA A 163 50.62 29.39 -29.78
N ASP A 164 50.07 28.67 -28.78
CA ASP A 164 50.66 28.04 -27.59
C ASP A 164 51.70 28.80 -26.77
N ASP A 165 51.34 29.15 -25.52
CA ASP A 165 52.08 28.57 -24.40
C ASP A 165 51.30 28.57 -23.07
N LYS A 166 51.53 27.52 -22.28
CA LYS A 166 51.11 27.40 -20.88
C LYS A 166 52.00 28.30 -20.02
N SER A 167 51.40 29.14 -19.18
CA SER A 167 51.77 29.21 -17.75
C SER A 167 50.89 30.19 -16.96
N SER A 168 50.36 29.67 -15.85
CA SER A 168 50.37 30.29 -14.51
C SER A 168 50.64 31.80 -14.47
N ILE A 169 49.63 32.57 -14.04
CA ILE A 169 49.74 33.59 -12.97
C ILE A 169 48.33 33.91 -12.46
N SER A 170 48.22 34.10 -11.14
CA SER A 170 47.13 34.72 -10.35
C SER A 170 46.26 33.83 -9.45
N SER A 171 46.90 33.03 -8.59
CA SER A 171 46.30 32.59 -7.30
C SER A 171 46.90 33.28 -6.06
N SER A 172 47.72 34.33 -6.24
CA SER A 172 48.55 34.89 -5.14
C SER A 172 48.03 36.19 -4.48
N LEU A 173 46.94 36.80 -4.94
CA LEU A 173 46.44 38.06 -4.34
C LEU A 173 45.32 37.91 -3.30
N TYR A 174 44.67 36.73 -3.23
CA TYR A 174 43.54 36.51 -2.30
C TYR A 174 43.92 35.89 -0.94
N SER A 175 45.11 35.31 -0.80
CA SER A 175 45.55 34.70 0.47
C SER A 175 46.13 35.73 1.46
N PHE A 176 46.67 36.85 0.96
CA PHE A 176 47.28 37.89 1.80
C PHE A 176 46.26 38.82 2.47
N ALA A 177 45.15 39.15 1.79
CA ALA A 177 44.07 39.98 2.34
C ALA A 177 43.25 39.25 3.43
N THR A 178 43.16 37.92 3.34
CA THR A 178 42.46 37.08 4.34
C THR A 178 43.30 36.88 5.62
N PHE A 179 44.62 36.99 5.51
CA PHE A 179 45.55 36.88 6.65
C PHE A 179 45.61 38.17 7.49
N MET A 180 45.48 39.35 6.85
CA MET A 180 45.49 40.67 7.53
C MET A 180 44.18 41.02 8.26
N ALA A 181 43.09 40.28 8.02
CA ALA A 181 41.76 40.55 8.60
C ALA A 181 41.48 39.85 9.94
N ARG A 182 42.47 39.19 10.55
CA ARG A 182 42.36 38.63 11.91
C ARG A 182 42.90 39.60 12.95
N GLY A 183 42.10 40.62 13.25
CA GLY A 183 42.36 41.57 14.33
C GLY A 183 41.07 42.23 14.81
N VAL A 184 40.48 41.67 15.88
CA VAL A 184 39.62 42.34 16.89
C VAL A 184 38.45 43.19 16.35
N THR A 185 37.25 42.59 16.31
CA THR A 185 36.00 43.02 17.01
C THR A 185 34.80 42.32 16.38
N SER A 186 34.37 41.23 17.03
CA SER A 186 33.17 40.49 16.69
C SER A 186 31.94 41.22 17.22
N THR A 187 31.21 41.92 16.36
CA THR A 187 29.76 42.17 16.52
C THR A 187 29.27 42.86 15.23
N VAL A 188 28.19 42.35 14.64
CA VAL A 188 27.39 42.94 13.52
C VAL A 188 27.70 42.50 12.06
N LYS A 189 28.72 41.69 11.75
CA LYS A 189 28.98 41.23 10.35
C LYS A 189 28.47 39.82 9.95
N GLU A 190 27.45 39.29 10.62
CA GLU A 190 26.80 38.02 10.24
C GLU A 190 25.41 38.17 9.59
N ALA A 191 25.10 39.36 9.06
CA ALA A 191 23.97 39.53 8.16
C ALA A 191 24.46 39.49 6.71
N VAL A 192 23.90 38.55 5.94
CA VAL A 192 24.11 38.33 4.49
C VAL A 192 25.42 37.60 4.14
N LYS A 193 25.39 36.27 4.23
CA LYS A 193 26.30 35.41 3.44
C LYS A 193 25.75 35.34 2.01
N ALA A 194 26.54 35.74 1.02
CA ALA A 194 26.34 35.31 -0.35
C ALA A 194 26.48 33.78 -0.42
N VAL A 195 25.55 33.11 -1.09
CA VAL A 195 25.49 31.65 -1.20
C VAL A 195 26.66 31.13 -2.04
N PRO A 196 27.31 30.00 -1.66
CA PRO A 196 28.42 29.40 -2.42
C PRO A 196 27.97 28.70 -3.70
N GLU A 197 28.85 28.73 -4.70
CA GLU A 197 28.84 27.89 -5.91
C GLU A 197 28.65 26.41 -5.53
N LEU A 198 27.52 25.84 -5.94
CA LEU A 198 27.23 24.43 -5.75
C LEU A 198 26.36 23.97 -6.90
N LEU A 199 26.93 24.00 -8.11
CA LEU A 199 26.58 23.23 -9.30
C LEU A 199 27.60 23.67 -10.37
N GLY A 200 28.46 22.75 -10.82
CA GLY A 200 29.42 23.00 -11.90
C GLY A 200 28.73 23.06 -13.27
N GLU A 201 27.69 23.87 -13.39
CA GLU A 201 26.89 24.03 -14.61
C GLU A 201 26.82 25.50 -15.01
N ASP A 202 26.88 25.74 -16.32
CA ASP A 202 26.94 27.01 -17.03
C ASP A 202 26.12 28.14 -16.37
N SER A 203 26.65 29.38 -16.41
CA SER A 203 26.06 30.59 -15.79
C SER A 203 24.52 30.71 -15.97
N GLU A 204 24.00 30.36 -17.15
CA GLU A 204 22.57 30.40 -17.49
C GLU A 204 21.73 29.40 -16.67
N THR A 205 22.24 28.20 -16.37
CA THR A 205 21.51 27.20 -15.56
C THR A 205 21.35 27.66 -14.12
N THR A 206 22.43 28.20 -13.56
CA THR A 206 22.42 28.76 -12.20
C THR A 206 21.45 29.94 -12.12
N GLU A 207 21.45 30.83 -13.11
CA GLU A 207 20.53 31.97 -13.15
C GLU A 207 19.05 31.55 -13.28
N LEU A 208 18.75 30.48 -14.03
CA LEU A 208 17.37 30.00 -14.21
C LEU A 208 16.84 29.31 -12.95
N LEU A 209 17.64 28.49 -12.27
CA LEU A 209 17.22 27.73 -11.08
C LEU A 209 17.41 28.51 -9.77
N ASN A 210 18.29 29.49 -9.77
CA ASN A 210 18.59 30.36 -8.63
C ASN A 210 18.72 31.80 -9.12
N PRO A 211 17.60 32.45 -9.50
CA PRO A 211 17.65 33.82 -9.97
C PRO A 211 18.23 34.72 -8.88
N ILE A 212 19.26 35.48 -9.25
CA ILE A 212 19.90 36.43 -8.34
C ILE A 212 18.96 37.62 -8.16
N ASP A 213 18.53 37.84 -6.92
CA ASP A 213 17.80 39.04 -6.51
C ASP A 213 18.82 40.10 -6.08
N ASP A 214 19.14 41.04 -6.98
CA ASP A 214 20.10 42.12 -6.75
C ASP A 214 19.51 43.32 -5.99
N ARG A 215 18.22 43.26 -5.62
CA ARG A 215 17.53 44.36 -4.94
C ARG A 215 17.93 44.43 -3.46
N PRO A 216 18.36 45.60 -2.96
CA PRO A 216 18.71 45.77 -1.54
C PRO A 216 17.50 45.53 -0.62
N LEU A 217 17.77 45.23 0.65
CA LEU A 217 16.73 45.12 1.68
C LEU A 217 16.24 46.52 2.07
N SER A 218 14.93 46.74 1.93
CA SER A 218 14.21 47.89 2.48
C SER A 218 14.23 47.87 4.02
N ILE A 219 13.93 49.00 4.65
CA ILE A 219 13.88 49.12 6.12
C ILE A 219 12.82 48.14 6.68
N ALA A 220 11.64 48.08 6.06
CA ALA A 220 10.57 47.16 6.47
C ALA A 220 10.98 45.68 6.37
N GLU A 221 11.76 45.31 5.35
CA GLU A 221 12.29 43.95 5.21
C GLU A 221 13.34 43.64 6.29
N ARG A 222 14.20 44.59 6.66
CA ARG A 222 15.16 44.42 7.77
C ARG A 222 14.45 44.26 9.10
N ASP A 223 13.47 45.12 9.39
CA ASP A 223 12.64 45.03 10.59
C ASP A 223 11.90 43.69 10.66
N ALA A 224 11.31 43.24 9.55
CA ALA A 224 10.66 41.94 9.46
C ALA A 224 11.64 40.78 9.71
N ILE A 225 12.88 40.85 9.19
CA ILE A 225 13.92 39.84 9.49
C ILE A 225 14.23 39.81 10.99
N ILE A 226 14.43 40.97 11.62
CA ILE A 226 14.75 41.06 13.05
C ILE A 226 13.59 40.50 13.87
N LEU A 227 12.36 40.92 13.54
CA LEU A 227 11.14 40.44 14.17
C LEU A 227 11.03 38.92 14.06
N MET A 228 11.10 38.35 12.85
CA MET A 228 11.01 36.89 12.65
C MET A 228 12.11 36.12 13.40
N LYS A 229 13.35 36.62 13.38
CA LYS A 229 14.48 36.02 14.13
C LYS A 229 14.24 35.98 15.63
N ALA A 230 13.57 36.98 16.20
CA ALA A 230 13.26 37.01 17.62
C ALA A 230 12.29 35.87 18.03
N TYR A 231 11.46 35.40 17.10
CA TYR A 231 10.53 34.29 17.33
C TYR A 231 11.09 32.92 16.91
N CYS A 232 12.31 32.84 16.37
CA CYS A 232 12.97 31.55 16.13
C CYS A 232 13.27 30.87 17.48
N PRO A 233 12.68 29.69 17.75
CA PRO A 233 12.77 29.05 19.06
C PRO A 233 14.11 28.35 19.25
N ARG A 234 14.69 28.53 20.43
CA ARG A 234 15.75 27.69 20.99
C ARG A 234 15.22 27.01 22.25
N GLN A 235 15.84 25.89 22.63
CA GLN A 235 15.47 25.20 23.86
C GLN A 235 15.67 26.14 25.07
N SER A 236 14.62 26.33 25.86
CA SER A 236 14.70 27.04 27.14
C SER A 236 15.63 26.31 28.10
N THR A 237 16.42 27.07 28.83
CA THR A 237 17.43 26.59 29.77
C THR A 237 17.23 27.20 31.16
N PRO A 238 17.53 26.48 32.25
CA PRO A 238 17.85 25.04 32.29
C PRO A 238 16.64 24.12 32.04
N ASP A 239 15.41 24.62 32.19
CA ASP A 239 14.18 23.82 32.04
C ASP A 239 13.46 24.10 30.72
N ALA A 240 13.32 23.06 29.89
CA ALA A 240 12.63 23.13 28.61
C ALA A 240 11.11 23.33 28.74
N LEU A 241 10.52 23.00 29.89
CA LEU A 241 9.07 23.13 30.13
C LEU A 241 8.59 24.57 29.96
N VAL A 242 9.45 25.55 30.26
CA VAL A 242 9.18 26.97 30.04
C VAL A 242 8.85 27.23 28.57
N GLY A 243 9.75 26.85 27.66
CA GLY A 243 9.58 27.02 26.23
C GLY A 243 8.42 26.20 25.68
N GLN A 244 8.18 25.01 26.23
CA GLN A 244 7.04 24.17 25.86
C GLN A 244 5.70 24.84 26.22
N CYS A 245 5.58 25.43 27.41
CA CYS A 245 4.36 26.16 27.81
C CYS A 245 4.16 27.41 26.96
N LEU A 246 5.22 28.18 26.71
CA LEU A 246 5.16 29.35 25.82
C LEU A 246 4.73 28.96 24.41
N ALA A 247 5.33 27.92 23.82
CA ALA A 247 4.97 27.42 22.50
C ALA A 247 3.53 26.90 22.44
N LYS A 248 3.07 26.21 23.49
CA LYS A 248 1.69 25.71 23.60
C LYS A 248 0.69 26.86 23.62
N GLY A 249 0.95 27.92 24.39
CA GLY A 249 0.15 29.14 24.37
C GLY A 249 0.15 29.86 23.02
N PHE A 250 1.35 30.04 22.45
CA PHE A 250 1.55 30.68 21.16
C PHE A 250 0.82 29.96 20.02
N GLY A 251 0.85 28.63 19.99
CA GLY A 251 0.15 27.82 18.99
C GLY A 251 -1.36 27.71 19.21
N ARG A 252 -1.83 27.79 20.47
CA ARG A 252 -3.28 27.88 20.79
C ARG A 252 -3.88 29.21 20.34
N CYS A 253 -3.09 30.28 20.40
CA CYS A 253 -3.50 31.59 19.91
C CYS A 253 -3.68 31.57 18.39
N MET A 254 -4.91 31.83 17.94
CA MET A 254 -5.28 31.79 16.52
C MET A 254 -4.95 30.45 15.85
N ALA A 255 -5.36 29.33 16.46
CA ALA A 255 -5.04 27.97 16.00
C ALA A 255 -5.38 27.68 14.51
N SER A 256 -6.32 28.42 13.91
CA SER A 256 -6.70 28.28 12.49
C SER A 256 -5.91 29.18 11.54
N SER A 257 -4.95 29.96 12.03
CA SER A 257 -4.15 30.90 11.26
C SER A 257 -2.66 30.71 11.54
N SER A 258 -1.87 30.50 10.49
CA SER A 258 -0.42 30.52 10.62
C SER A 258 0.10 31.94 10.94
N PRO A 259 1.21 32.06 11.69
CA PRO A 259 1.88 33.35 11.89
C PRO A 259 2.18 34.08 10.58
N PRO A 260 2.11 35.41 10.56
CA PRO A 260 2.33 36.21 9.35
C PRO A 260 3.79 36.26 8.94
N VAL A 261 4.01 36.45 7.64
CA VAL A 261 5.31 36.63 6.99
C VAL A 261 5.25 37.78 6.00
N LEU A 262 6.40 38.40 5.74
CA LEU A 262 6.54 39.40 4.70
C LEU A 262 6.77 38.73 3.35
N THR A 263 5.89 38.98 2.39
CA THR A 263 5.94 38.46 1.01
C THR A 263 6.18 39.60 0.01
N VAL A 264 6.44 39.31 -1.26
CA VAL A 264 6.64 40.31 -2.31
C VAL A 264 5.46 41.27 -2.49
N ASP A 265 4.24 40.85 -2.13
CA ASP A 265 3.01 41.63 -2.28
C ASP A 265 2.54 42.28 -0.97
N GLY A 266 3.31 42.13 0.11
CA GLY A 266 2.97 42.60 1.45
C GLY A 266 2.93 41.49 2.51
N VAL A 267 2.36 41.79 3.67
CA VAL A 267 2.25 40.83 4.77
C VAL A 267 1.11 39.85 4.50
N ALA A 268 1.41 38.56 4.56
CA ALA A 268 0.44 37.48 4.37
C ALA A 268 0.55 36.45 5.49
N ARG A 269 -0.51 35.67 5.70
CA ARG A 269 -0.46 34.53 6.63
C ARG A 269 0.52 33.49 6.10
N GLY A 270 1.25 32.82 6.99
CA GLY A 270 2.22 31.79 6.59
C GLY A 270 1.64 30.73 5.65
N ILE A 271 0.40 30.28 5.88
CA ILE A 271 -0.31 29.30 5.03
C ILE A 271 -0.61 29.80 3.61
N ASP A 272 -0.82 31.11 3.44
CA ASP A 272 -1.13 31.72 2.14
C ASP A 272 0.14 32.11 1.37
N SER A 273 1.26 32.25 2.07
CA SER A 273 2.57 32.58 1.47
C SER A 273 3.19 31.40 0.72
N ARG A 274 4.21 31.66 -0.10
CA ARG A 274 4.94 30.64 -0.85
C ARG A 274 6.45 30.81 -0.75
N LEU A 275 7.16 29.75 -0.35
CA LEU A 275 8.62 29.75 -0.35
C LEU A 275 9.19 29.45 -1.73
N THR A 276 10.23 30.19 -2.12
CA THR A 276 10.95 30.03 -3.41
C THR A 276 11.35 28.57 -3.66
N ASN A 277 11.22 28.12 -4.91
CA ASN A 277 11.53 26.75 -5.30
C ASN A 277 12.20 26.72 -6.68
N ASN A 278 13.53 26.54 -6.69
CA ASN A 278 14.31 26.30 -7.91
C ASN A 278 14.00 27.28 -9.05
N GLY A 279 13.84 28.58 -8.75
CA GLY A 279 13.66 29.65 -9.73
C GLY A 279 12.21 29.88 -10.19
N MET A 280 11.25 29.13 -9.64
CA MET A 280 9.83 29.29 -9.96
C MET A 280 9.26 30.68 -9.57
N GLU A 281 9.88 31.33 -8.59
CA GLU A 281 9.54 32.69 -8.15
C GLU A 281 9.67 33.76 -9.25
N ALA A 282 10.45 33.48 -10.30
CA ALA A 282 10.63 34.41 -11.42
C ALA A 282 9.35 34.62 -12.25
N PHE A 283 8.34 33.76 -12.11
CA PHE A 283 7.11 33.79 -12.92
C PHE A 283 5.93 34.51 -12.26
N GLY A 284 6.20 35.40 -11.31
CA GLY A 284 5.18 36.28 -10.73
C GLY A 284 4.14 35.56 -9.89
N ILE A 285 4.55 34.57 -9.09
CA ILE A 285 3.65 33.85 -8.17
C ILE A 285 3.27 34.78 -7.00
N PRO A 286 1.97 34.98 -6.73
CA PRO A 286 1.52 35.87 -5.66
C PRO A 286 1.94 35.34 -4.27
N HIS A 287 2.14 36.27 -3.33
CA HIS A 287 2.54 35.99 -1.95
C HIS A 287 3.85 35.20 -1.82
N ALA A 288 4.74 35.31 -2.80
CA ALA A 288 6.08 34.73 -2.74
C ALA A 288 6.91 35.38 -1.63
N VAL A 289 7.59 34.60 -0.81
CA VAL A 289 8.62 35.09 0.11
C VAL A 289 9.91 35.29 -0.68
N ARG A 290 10.53 36.46 -0.61
CA ARG A 290 11.84 36.68 -1.25
C ARG A 290 12.88 35.72 -0.69
N ARG A 291 13.76 35.22 -1.55
CA ARG A 291 14.83 34.30 -1.16
C ARG A 291 15.70 34.83 -0.03
N ILE A 292 16.11 36.10 -0.09
CA ILE A 292 16.92 36.74 0.96
C ILE A 292 16.21 36.78 2.33
N MET A 293 14.89 36.92 2.35
CA MET A 293 14.08 36.89 3.57
C MET A 293 14.03 35.47 4.16
N LEU A 294 13.80 34.48 3.29
CA LEU A 294 13.81 33.06 3.66
C LEU A 294 15.17 32.65 4.23
N GLU A 295 16.27 33.01 3.59
CA GLU A 295 17.62 32.65 4.03
C GLU A 295 17.98 33.27 5.39
N ASN A 296 17.53 34.51 5.66
CA ASN A 296 17.79 35.17 6.92
C ASN A 296 16.94 34.64 8.09
N ALA A 297 15.73 34.16 7.85
CA ALA A 297 14.82 33.68 8.90
C ALA A 297 14.21 32.31 8.57
N ARG A 298 15.05 31.36 8.14
CA ARG A 298 14.60 30.07 7.60
C ARG A 298 13.75 29.25 8.57
N GLU A 299 14.17 29.17 9.82
CA GLU A 299 13.46 28.44 10.88
C GLU A 299 12.09 29.04 11.15
N TYR A 300 11.96 30.37 11.12
CA TYR A 300 10.66 31.02 11.27
C TYR A 300 9.71 30.65 10.12
N HIS A 301 10.15 30.81 8.87
CA HIS A 301 9.32 30.51 7.70
C HIS A 301 8.90 29.04 7.63
N THR A 302 9.81 28.11 7.95
CA THR A 302 9.56 26.67 7.81
C THR A 302 8.87 26.03 9.02
N VAL A 303 9.18 26.48 10.25
CA VAL A 303 8.71 25.85 11.49
C VAL A 303 7.61 26.66 12.16
N ILE A 304 7.76 27.99 12.25
CA ILE A 304 6.82 28.86 12.99
C ILE A 304 5.64 29.27 12.12
N ALA A 305 5.90 29.92 10.99
CA ALA A 305 4.88 30.31 10.02
C ALA A 305 4.40 29.12 9.17
N ASN A 306 5.21 28.06 9.09
CA ASN A 306 4.91 26.83 8.33
C ASN A 306 4.45 27.13 6.90
N CYS A 307 5.26 27.94 6.19
CA CYS A 307 4.99 28.38 4.84
C CYS A 307 5.16 27.22 3.85
N PRO A 308 4.17 26.94 2.98
CA PRO A 308 4.33 25.93 1.94
C PRO A 308 5.34 26.37 0.87
N THR A 309 6.05 25.41 0.28
CA THR A 309 6.94 25.66 -0.86
C THR A 309 6.13 25.83 -2.15
N MET A 310 6.61 26.68 -3.06
CA MET A 310 5.99 26.87 -4.38
C MET A 310 5.87 25.53 -5.12
N SER A 311 4.66 25.27 -5.61
CA SER A 311 4.32 24.09 -6.38
C SER A 311 3.99 24.44 -7.83
N ILE A 312 3.99 23.43 -8.71
CA ILE A 312 3.51 23.62 -10.09
C ILE A 312 2.06 24.09 -10.12
N ASP A 313 1.23 23.73 -9.14
CA ASP A 313 -0.15 24.21 -9.08
C ASP A 313 -0.23 25.73 -8.89
N ASP A 314 0.70 26.30 -8.12
CA ASP A 314 0.82 27.75 -7.96
C ASP A 314 1.29 28.40 -9.28
N LEU A 315 2.23 27.76 -9.99
CA LEU A 315 2.68 28.23 -11.31
C LEU A 315 1.55 28.17 -12.34
N ILE A 316 0.77 27.08 -12.40
CA ILE A 316 -0.40 26.95 -13.29
C ILE A 316 -1.40 28.07 -13.01
N LYS A 317 -1.67 28.34 -11.73
CA LYS A 317 -2.57 29.43 -11.34
C LYS A 317 -2.04 30.79 -11.81
N ALA A 318 -0.75 31.06 -11.59
CA ALA A 318 -0.12 32.30 -12.05
C ALA A 318 -0.17 32.44 -13.58
N MET A 319 0.09 31.36 -14.34
CA MET A 319 0.01 31.37 -15.80
C MET A 319 -1.41 31.51 -16.33
N LYS A 320 -2.43 31.07 -15.59
CA LYS A 320 -3.84 31.32 -15.94
C LYS A 320 -4.20 32.79 -15.84
N GLU A 321 -3.63 33.51 -14.86
CA GLU A 321 -3.96 34.90 -14.58
C GLU A 321 -3.11 35.88 -15.42
N ASN A 322 -1.90 35.49 -15.81
CA ASN A 322 -0.94 36.36 -16.51
C ASN A 322 -0.77 36.00 -18.00
N ILE A 323 -0.51 37.02 -18.83
CA ILE A 323 -0.06 36.87 -20.22
C ILE A 323 1.44 37.16 -20.26
N LEU A 324 2.23 36.24 -20.82
CA LEU A 324 3.69 36.36 -20.85
C LEU A 324 4.17 37.23 -22.03
N SER A 325 5.27 37.95 -21.82
CA SER A 325 6.09 38.49 -22.92
C SER A 325 6.88 37.37 -23.60
N GLU A 326 7.38 37.61 -24.81
CA GLU A 326 8.22 36.66 -25.53
C GLU A 326 9.49 36.31 -24.72
N GLU A 327 10.11 37.28 -24.06
CA GLU A 327 11.27 37.05 -23.18
C GLU A 327 10.96 36.12 -22.00
N MET A 328 9.80 36.31 -21.36
CA MET A 328 9.37 35.47 -20.24
C MET A 328 8.95 34.07 -20.70
N LEU A 329 8.39 33.94 -21.90
CA LEU A 329 8.12 32.65 -22.52
C LEU A 329 9.43 31.89 -22.80
N VAL A 330 10.43 32.56 -23.37
CA VAL A 330 11.75 31.96 -23.60
C VAL A 330 12.37 31.51 -22.28
N ARG A 331 12.31 32.35 -21.23
CA ARG A 331 12.79 32.00 -19.89
C ARG A 331 12.08 30.76 -19.33
N LEU A 332 10.75 30.71 -19.42
CA LEU A 332 9.94 29.58 -18.95
C LEU A 332 10.31 28.28 -19.68
N LEU A 333 10.42 28.32 -21.01
CA LEU A 333 10.72 27.15 -21.83
C LEU A 333 12.16 26.64 -21.63
N LYS A 334 13.12 27.53 -21.33
CA LYS A 334 14.48 27.12 -20.94
C LYS A 334 14.57 26.61 -19.50
N TRP A 335 13.76 27.16 -18.59
CA TRP A 335 13.73 26.80 -17.18
C TRP A 335 13.06 25.43 -16.93
N TYR A 336 11.91 25.19 -17.58
CA TYR A 336 11.06 24.04 -17.26
C TYR A 336 11.78 22.68 -17.37
N PRO A 337 12.59 22.38 -18.42
CA PRO A 337 13.34 21.14 -18.48
C PRO A 337 14.36 20.99 -17.33
N LYS A 338 15.02 22.09 -16.95
CA LYS A 338 15.99 22.10 -15.84
C LYS A 338 15.29 21.84 -14.50
N TYR A 339 14.15 22.50 -14.27
CA TYR A 339 13.30 22.26 -13.10
C TYR A 339 12.76 20.81 -13.06
N ALA A 340 12.30 20.29 -14.20
CA ALA A 340 11.71 18.96 -14.31
C ALA A 340 12.73 17.84 -14.03
N ARG A 341 14.01 18.03 -14.38
CA ARG A 341 15.09 17.09 -14.03
C ARG A 341 15.28 16.95 -12.52
N LEU A 342 15.10 18.02 -11.76
CA LEU A 342 15.31 18.05 -10.31
C LEU A 342 14.06 17.59 -9.54
N ASN A 343 12.87 18.02 -9.97
CA ASN A 343 11.63 17.87 -9.20
C ASN A 343 10.67 16.80 -9.76
N ASN A 344 10.96 16.27 -10.96
CA ASN A 344 10.19 15.23 -11.65
C ASN A 344 8.66 15.38 -11.55
N PRO A 345 8.10 16.47 -12.12
CA PRO A 345 6.68 16.75 -11.99
C PRO A 345 5.81 15.74 -12.72
N ARG A 346 4.59 15.52 -12.20
CA ARG A 346 3.64 14.58 -12.80
C ARG A 346 3.26 15.02 -14.22
N ARG A 347 3.19 14.06 -15.13
CA ARG A 347 2.84 14.27 -16.55
C ARG A 347 1.55 15.08 -16.75
N ASN A 348 0.51 14.83 -15.95
CA ASN A 348 -0.76 15.55 -16.05
C ASN A 348 -0.62 17.05 -15.68
N LYS A 349 0.16 17.38 -14.65
CA LYS A 349 0.43 18.76 -14.25
C LYS A 349 1.27 19.50 -15.30
N SER A 350 2.20 18.79 -15.93
CA SER A 350 2.97 19.30 -17.06
C SER A 350 2.07 19.71 -18.24
N LEU A 351 1.13 18.86 -18.63
CA LEU A 351 0.17 19.18 -19.71
C LEU A 351 -0.77 20.33 -19.33
N GLN A 352 -1.28 20.33 -18.10
CA GLN A 352 -2.11 21.45 -17.60
C GLN A 352 -1.36 22.79 -17.60
N LEU A 353 -0.04 22.77 -17.33
CA LEU A 353 0.79 23.97 -17.45
C LEU A 353 0.90 24.43 -18.90
N LYS A 354 1.14 23.52 -19.85
CA LYS A 354 1.16 23.84 -21.29
C LYS A 354 -0.12 24.53 -21.75
N GLU A 355 -1.27 23.96 -21.37
CA GLU A 355 -2.61 24.43 -21.77
C GLU A 355 -2.87 25.88 -21.34
N VAL A 356 -2.31 26.33 -20.22
CA VAL A 356 -2.63 27.66 -19.66
C VAL A 356 -1.67 28.77 -20.09
N ILE A 357 -0.55 28.44 -20.74
CA ILE A 357 0.45 29.42 -21.16
C ILE A 357 -0.09 30.24 -22.34
N ARG A 358 -0.16 31.56 -22.12
CA ARG A 358 -0.54 32.57 -23.12
C ARG A 358 0.56 33.61 -23.24
N TYR A 359 0.85 34.07 -24.46
CA TYR A 359 1.90 35.05 -24.70
C TYR A 359 1.57 36.02 -25.85
N HIS A 360 2.19 37.21 -25.82
CA HIS A 360 2.11 38.19 -26.90
C HIS A 360 3.18 37.93 -27.96
N LYS A 361 2.81 38.02 -29.24
CA LYS A 361 3.75 37.98 -30.37
C LYS A 361 4.19 39.40 -30.75
N GLU A 362 5.50 39.64 -30.84
CA GLU A 362 6.01 40.93 -31.34
C GLU A 362 5.85 41.01 -32.86
N ASN A 363 4.99 41.92 -33.33
CA ASN A 363 4.88 42.24 -34.75
C ASN A 363 6.02 43.21 -35.13
N TYR A 364 7.04 42.71 -35.84
CA TYR A 364 8.00 43.56 -36.55
C TYR A 364 7.34 44.21 -37.77
N SER A 365 6.49 45.21 -37.57
CA SER A 365 6.06 46.10 -38.65
C SER A 365 7.18 47.08 -38.96
N LYS A 366 7.90 46.84 -40.07
CA LYS A 366 8.70 47.89 -40.72
C LYS A 366 7.74 48.97 -41.22
N GLY A 367 7.76 50.12 -40.56
CA GLY A 367 7.36 51.41 -41.13
C GLY A 367 5.86 51.68 -41.25
N GLY A 368 5.33 52.41 -40.27
CA GLY A 368 4.32 53.47 -40.42
C GLY A 368 3.04 53.16 -41.21
N GLN A 369 1.99 52.78 -40.49
CA GLN A 369 0.74 53.55 -40.43
C GLN A 369 -0.15 53.01 -39.29
N SER A 370 -1.04 53.86 -38.84
CA SER A 370 -1.61 53.99 -37.49
C SER A 370 -2.71 52.99 -37.10
N SER A 371 -2.86 52.91 -35.76
CA SER A 371 -4.05 52.62 -34.93
C SER A 371 -4.61 51.20 -34.86
N ASP A 372 -4.64 50.68 -33.63
CA ASP A 372 -5.45 49.58 -33.10
C ASP A 372 -5.31 48.20 -33.77
N ALA A 373 -4.08 47.70 -33.88
CA ALA A 373 -3.87 46.26 -33.97
C ALA A 373 -3.85 45.67 -32.55
N GLU A 374 -4.96 45.06 -32.12
CA GLU A 374 -5.01 44.26 -30.89
C GLU A 374 -3.82 43.29 -30.84
N ALA A 375 -3.02 43.34 -29.77
CA ALA A 375 -1.86 42.48 -29.63
C ALA A 375 -2.30 41.01 -29.65
N GLU A 376 -1.98 40.30 -30.73
CA GLU A 376 -2.39 38.92 -30.97
C GLU A 376 -1.84 38.02 -29.84
N VAL A 377 -2.76 37.44 -29.05
CA VAL A 377 -2.44 36.54 -27.93
C VAL A 377 -2.46 35.11 -28.45
N HIS A 378 -1.33 34.41 -28.36
CA HIS A 378 -1.23 33.02 -28.74
C HIS A 378 -1.24 32.10 -27.51
N GLN A 379 -1.83 30.92 -27.67
CA GLN A 379 -1.84 29.85 -26.68
C GLN A 379 -0.95 28.70 -27.16
N LEU A 380 -0.19 28.12 -26.25
CA LEU A 380 0.86 27.14 -26.57
C LEU A 380 0.33 25.73 -26.91
N ASP A 381 -0.97 25.49 -26.75
CA ASP A 381 -1.58 24.16 -26.82
C ASP A 381 -1.45 23.49 -28.21
N SER A 382 -1.46 24.29 -29.29
CA SER A 382 -1.50 23.81 -30.69
C SER A 382 -0.30 24.24 -31.56
N ILE A 383 0.91 24.30 -30.98
CA ILE A 383 2.10 24.76 -31.71
C ILE A 383 3.09 23.61 -31.98
N PHE A 384 3.41 23.40 -33.26
CA PHE A 384 4.49 22.52 -33.71
C PHE A 384 5.83 23.28 -33.82
N TYR A 385 6.94 22.56 -33.86
CA TYR A 385 8.24 23.16 -34.21
C TYR A 385 8.73 22.68 -35.58
N PHE A 386 9.44 23.57 -36.28
CA PHE A 386 10.03 23.24 -37.58
C PHE A 386 11.41 22.59 -37.40
N ALA A 387 11.57 21.36 -37.88
CA ALA A 387 12.83 20.64 -37.87
C ALA A 387 13.53 20.76 -39.25
N PRO A 388 14.58 21.60 -39.39
CA PRO A 388 15.19 21.90 -40.69
C PRO A 388 15.90 20.72 -41.36
N GLN A 389 16.12 19.61 -40.64
CA GLN A 389 16.73 18.38 -41.19
C GLN A 389 15.82 17.63 -42.17
N ARG A 390 14.50 17.92 -42.17
CA ARG A 390 13.51 17.18 -42.96
C ARG A 390 12.94 17.97 -44.14
N MET A 391 12.99 19.31 -44.10
CA MET A 391 12.38 20.19 -45.10
C MET A 391 13.20 21.48 -45.29
N SER A 392 13.20 22.04 -46.50
CA SER A 392 13.92 23.28 -46.82
C SER A 392 13.33 24.49 -46.10
N LYS A 393 14.19 25.38 -45.56
CA LYS A 393 13.79 26.66 -44.92
C LYS A 393 13.05 27.62 -45.85
N LYS A 394 13.09 27.40 -47.17
CA LYS A 394 12.43 28.24 -48.19
C LYS A 394 10.98 27.83 -48.48
N LEU A 395 10.49 26.74 -47.89
CA LEU A 395 9.11 26.28 -48.06
C LEU A 395 8.16 27.08 -47.16
N PRO A 396 6.92 27.37 -47.60
CA PRO A 396 5.93 28.02 -46.76
C PRO A 396 5.52 27.10 -45.60
N LEU A 397 5.28 27.70 -44.43
CA LEU A 397 4.92 27.01 -43.19
C LEU A 397 3.52 27.44 -42.70
N PRO A 398 2.75 26.52 -42.08
CA PRO A 398 1.49 26.87 -41.43
C PRO A 398 1.67 27.81 -40.22
N GLU A 399 0.62 28.56 -39.87
CA GLU A 399 0.58 29.44 -38.68
C GLU A 399 0.65 28.67 -37.35
N THR A 400 0.36 27.37 -37.37
CA THR A 400 0.43 26.46 -36.21
C THR A 400 1.87 26.04 -35.87
N VAL A 401 2.89 26.69 -36.42
CA VAL A 401 4.31 26.39 -36.21
C VAL A 401 5.00 27.58 -35.56
N PHE A 402 5.88 27.34 -34.60
CA PHE A 402 6.65 28.42 -33.98
C PHE A 402 7.35 29.31 -35.02
N PRO A 403 7.28 30.65 -34.87
CA PRO A 403 8.09 31.56 -35.66
C PRO A 403 9.57 31.20 -35.57
N GLN A 404 10.28 31.27 -36.69
CA GLN A 404 11.69 30.89 -36.76
C GLN A 404 12.58 31.74 -35.85
N SER A 405 12.21 32.99 -35.60
CA SER A 405 12.88 33.89 -34.64
C SER A 405 12.83 33.32 -33.21
N LEU A 406 11.65 32.90 -32.76
CA LEU A 406 11.42 32.35 -31.42
C LEU A 406 12.10 30.99 -31.23
N VAL A 407 12.09 30.12 -32.25
CA VAL A 407 12.87 28.86 -32.24
C VAL A 407 14.37 29.15 -32.12
N GLY A 408 14.86 30.22 -32.76
CA GLY A 408 16.23 30.69 -32.63
C GLY A 408 16.60 31.09 -31.19
N SER A 409 15.71 31.83 -30.51
CA SER A 409 15.91 32.29 -29.13
C SER A 409 15.81 31.17 -28.07
N ILE A 410 14.89 30.23 -28.25
CA ILE A 410 14.72 29.08 -27.33
C ILE A 410 15.82 28.03 -27.53
N GLY A 411 16.22 27.82 -28.79
CA GLY A 411 17.15 26.78 -29.21
C GLY A 411 16.46 25.43 -29.45
N LEU A 412 16.75 24.79 -30.58
CA LEU A 412 16.13 23.53 -30.98
C LEU A 412 16.38 22.39 -29.98
N ARG A 413 17.58 22.34 -29.38
CA ARG A 413 17.93 21.34 -28.34
C ARG A 413 17.03 21.43 -27.10
N THR A 414 16.55 22.63 -26.76
CA THR A 414 15.65 22.85 -25.64
C THR A 414 14.26 22.30 -25.95
N LEU A 415 13.74 22.58 -27.15
CA LEU A 415 12.42 22.09 -27.59
C LEU A 415 12.38 20.56 -27.79
N GLU A 416 13.51 19.96 -28.15
CA GLU A 416 13.68 18.50 -28.29
C GLU A 416 14.02 17.78 -26.97
N ASP A 417 14.08 18.50 -25.84
CA ASP A 417 14.33 17.88 -24.55
C ASP A 417 13.22 16.88 -24.18
N ARG A 418 13.61 15.75 -23.57
CA ARG A 418 12.70 14.67 -23.20
C ARG A 418 11.49 15.13 -22.38
N HIS A 419 11.60 16.20 -21.59
CA HIS A 419 10.50 16.70 -20.76
C HIS A 419 9.46 17.52 -21.55
N PHE A 420 9.75 17.85 -22.81
CA PHE A 420 8.80 18.46 -23.75
C PHE A 420 8.26 17.50 -24.81
N THR A 421 8.59 16.21 -24.75
CA THR A 421 8.09 15.20 -25.71
C THR A 421 6.55 15.20 -25.84
N ASP A 422 5.86 15.48 -24.73
CA ASP A 422 4.39 15.59 -24.70
C ASP A 422 3.87 17.00 -25.03
N TRP A 423 4.74 18.02 -25.02
CA TRP A 423 4.37 19.41 -25.29
C TRP A 423 4.48 19.75 -26.76
N PHE A 424 5.64 19.46 -27.35
CA PHE A 424 5.98 19.87 -28.70
C PHE A 424 6.24 18.64 -29.56
N GLN A 425 5.71 18.70 -30.79
CA GLN A 425 6.01 17.71 -31.81
C GLN A 425 6.60 18.41 -33.04
N PRO A 426 7.53 17.74 -33.75
CA PRO A 426 7.99 18.26 -35.03
C PRO A 426 6.81 18.30 -35.99
N LEU A 427 6.71 19.35 -36.82
CA LEU A 427 5.64 19.49 -37.82
C LEU A 427 5.50 18.19 -38.63
N PRO A 428 4.38 17.45 -38.47
CA PRO A 428 4.15 16.24 -39.23
C PRO A 428 4.04 16.56 -40.71
N PHE A 429 4.66 15.74 -41.55
CA PHE A 429 4.70 15.98 -43.00
C PHE A 429 3.29 15.92 -43.61
N ASP A 430 2.38 15.12 -43.07
CA ASP A 430 0.98 15.05 -43.51
C ASP A 430 0.22 16.36 -43.28
N ILE A 431 0.43 17.02 -42.13
CA ILE A 431 -0.18 18.32 -41.81
C ILE A 431 0.38 19.39 -42.76
N TRP A 432 1.68 19.38 -43.01
CA TRP A 432 2.30 20.26 -44.00
C TRP A 432 1.78 19.98 -45.43
N THR A 433 1.58 18.71 -45.78
CA THR A 433 1.06 18.28 -47.10
C THR A 433 -0.38 18.75 -47.30
N GLY A 434 -1.22 18.66 -46.27
CA GLY A 434 -2.56 19.24 -46.30
C GLY A 434 -2.52 20.74 -46.56
N PHE A 435 -1.73 21.48 -45.78
CA PHE A 435 -1.54 22.93 -45.97
C PHE A 435 -1.03 23.30 -47.37
N ILE A 436 0.04 22.68 -47.85
CA ILE A 436 0.65 23.03 -49.14
C ILE A 436 -0.26 22.69 -50.33
N SER A 437 -1.11 21.67 -50.18
CA SER A 437 -2.08 21.27 -51.21
C SER A 437 -3.23 22.28 -51.36
N GLU A 438 -3.44 23.12 -50.35
CA GLU A 438 -4.38 24.24 -50.41
C GLU A 438 -3.72 25.55 -50.84
N HIS A 439 -2.39 25.62 -50.75
CA HIS A 439 -1.62 26.79 -51.08
C HIS A 439 -1.72 27.16 -52.57
N THR A 440 -1.69 28.47 -52.85
CA THR A 440 -1.88 29.04 -54.20
C THR A 440 -0.91 28.49 -55.23
N CYS A 441 0.33 28.17 -54.82
CA CYS A 441 1.37 27.62 -55.68
C CYS A 441 1.05 26.24 -56.27
N MET A 442 0.14 25.46 -55.66
CA MET A 442 -0.26 24.13 -56.16
C MET A 442 -1.62 24.14 -56.86
N ARG A 443 -2.57 25.01 -56.45
CA ARG A 443 -3.94 25.03 -56.98
C ARG A 443 -4.13 25.86 -58.25
N ASN A 444 -3.46 27.00 -58.38
CA ASN A 444 -3.86 28.01 -59.39
C ASN A 444 -3.13 27.91 -60.74
N GLY A 445 -2.22 26.95 -60.91
CA GLY A 445 -1.51 26.75 -62.19
C GLY A 445 -0.65 27.93 -62.70
N ASN A 446 -0.46 28.99 -61.92
CA ASN A 446 0.26 30.21 -62.30
C ASN A 446 1.74 29.96 -62.64
N GLU A 447 2.22 30.61 -63.70
CA GLU A 447 3.62 30.56 -64.16
C GLU A 447 4.61 31.17 -63.15
N LYS A 448 4.18 32.18 -62.39
CA LYS A 448 5.01 32.85 -61.36
C LYS A 448 5.43 31.89 -60.23
N ASP A 449 4.67 30.83 -60.03
CA ASP A 449 4.88 29.84 -58.98
C ASP A 449 5.60 28.58 -59.48
N ASP A 450 6.02 28.50 -60.76
CA ASP A 450 6.62 27.28 -61.36
C ASP A 450 7.82 26.76 -60.55
N VAL A 451 8.72 27.66 -60.17
CA VAL A 451 9.92 27.32 -59.37
C VAL A 451 9.55 26.80 -57.98
N MET A 452 8.56 27.42 -57.32
CA MET A 452 8.10 26.98 -56.00
C MET A 452 7.30 25.67 -56.08
N ARG A 453 6.49 25.49 -57.13
CA ARG A 453 5.71 24.28 -57.42
C ARG A 453 6.62 23.09 -57.68
N ILE A 454 7.66 23.25 -58.49
CA ILE A 454 8.66 22.20 -58.72
C ILE A 454 9.36 21.84 -57.42
N LEU A 455 9.77 22.82 -56.61
CA LEU A 455 10.41 22.56 -55.31
C LEU A 455 9.47 21.80 -54.35
N VAL A 456 8.17 22.12 -54.35
CA VAL A 456 7.14 21.40 -53.59
C VAL A 456 6.98 19.98 -54.12
N LEU A 457 6.82 19.78 -55.43
CA LEU A 457 6.67 18.46 -56.06
C LEU A 457 7.87 17.55 -55.83
N VAL A 458 9.09 18.08 -55.86
CA VAL A 458 10.33 17.34 -55.52
C VAL A 458 10.32 16.93 -54.05
N THR A 459 9.88 17.82 -53.16
CA THR A 459 9.80 17.53 -51.72
C THR A 459 8.74 16.46 -51.42
N LEU A 460 7.57 16.53 -52.08
CA LEU A 460 6.50 15.54 -52.00
C LEU A 460 6.95 14.19 -52.58
N SER A 461 7.66 14.17 -53.72
CA SER A 461 8.20 12.94 -54.32
C SER A 461 9.20 12.25 -53.41
N LYS A 462 10.16 13.00 -52.85
CA LYS A 462 11.16 12.44 -51.91
C LYS A 462 10.50 11.83 -50.68
N HIS A 463 9.47 12.49 -50.14
CA HIS A 463 8.72 11.93 -49.01
C HIS A 463 7.97 10.66 -49.42
N PHE A 464 7.25 10.68 -50.54
CA PHE A 464 6.56 9.50 -51.07
C PHE A 464 7.49 8.29 -51.28
N ASP A 465 8.69 8.52 -51.80
CA ASP A 465 9.69 7.48 -52.02
C ASP A 465 10.25 6.95 -50.70
N SER A 466 10.33 7.78 -49.66
CA SER A 466 10.74 7.37 -48.31
C SER A 466 9.69 6.52 -47.56
N LEU A 467 8.43 6.54 -47.98
CA LEU A 467 7.38 5.74 -47.35
C LEU A 467 7.56 4.25 -47.72
N GLU A 468 7.70 3.37 -46.74
CA GLU A 468 7.89 1.93 -47.02
C GLU A 468 6.55 1.20 -47.27
N SER A 469 5.48 1.65 -46.60
CA SER A 469 4.18 0.98 -46.64
C SER A 469 3.27 1.48 -47.76
N ALA A 470 2.66 0.54 -48.49
CA ALA A 470 1.66 0.83 -49.51
C ALA A 470 0.43 1.59 -48.96
N THR A 471 0.02 1.32 -47.71
CA THR A 471 -1.11 2.04 -47.09
C THR A 471 -0.76 3.48 -46.75
N ALA A 472 0.49 3.74 -46.34
CA ALA A 472 0.97 5.09 -46.07
C ALA A 472 1.06 5.91 -47.36
N LYS A 473 1.61 5.31 -48.43
CA LYS A 473 1.64 5.92 -49.76
C LYS A 473 0.25 6.29 -50.25
N ARG A 474 -0.74 5.42 -50.06
CA ARG A 474 -2.14 5.70 -50.44
C ARG A 474 -2.74 6.89 -49.67
N ARG A 475 -2.61 6.91 -48.34
CA ARG A 475 -3.12 8.01 -47.52
C ARG A 475 -2.44 9.33 -47.84
N PHE A 476 -1.14 9.31 -48.11
CA PHE A 476 -0.40 10.50 -48.52
C PHE A 476 -0.92 11.06 -49.85
N VAL A 477 -1.19 10.18 -50.83
CA VAL A 477 -1.76 10.58 -52.12
C VAL A 477 -3.16 11.19 -51.99
N GLU A 478 -3.98 10.73 -51.04
CA GLU A 478 -5.31 11.30 -50.76
C GLU A 478 -5.25 12.77 -50.30
N LEU A 479 -4.11 13.23 -49.78
CA LEU A 479 -3.90 14.62 -49.37
C LEU A 479 -3.51 15.54 -50.54
N LEU A 480 -3.11 14.99 -51.68
CA LEU A 480 -2.61 15.75 -52.83
C LEU A 480 -3.76 16.35 -53.66
N PRO A 481 -3.53 17.48 -54.36
CA PRO A 481 -4.56 18.13 -55.17
C PRO A 481 -4.72 17.42 -56.53
N LEU A 482 -5.25 16.19 -56.53
CA LEU A 482 -5.36 15.31 -57.70
C LEU A 482 -6.38 15.78 -58.74
N SER A 483 -7.31 16.67 -58.37
CA SER A 483 -8.32 17.26 -59.25
C SER A 483 -7.91 18.62 -59.82
N SER A 484 -6.81 19.21 -59.32
CA SER A 484 -6.32 20.51 -59.75
C SER A 484 -5.22 20.36 -60.82
N PRO A 485 -5.05 21.34 -61.73
CA PRO A 485 -3.97 21.34 -62.71
C PRO A 485 -2.63 21.64 -62.01
N CYS A 486 -2.03 20.60 -61.43
CA CYS A 486 -0.82 20.71 -60.61
C CYS A 486 0.44 20.14 -61.28
N LEU A 487 0.32 19.29 -62.32
CA LEU A 487 1.45 18.69 -63.01
C LEU A 487 1.75 19.38 -64.36
N PRO A 488 3.01 19.81 -64.62
CA PRO A 488 3.39 20.35 -65.92
C PRO A 488 3.52 19.26 -67.00
N PHE A 489 3.09 19.56 -68.23
CA PHE A 489 3.25 18.71 -69.42
C PHE A 489 3.79 19.50 -70.63
N ASP A 490 4.52 18.81 -71.51
CA ASP A 490 5.13 19.41 -72.71
C ASP A 490 4.25 19.14 -73.94
N ILE A 491 3.98 20.15 -74.78
CA ILE A 491 3.24 19.97 -76.04
C ILE A 491 4.23 19.70 -77.18
N THR A 492 4.11 18.56 -77.86
CA THR A 492 4.87 18.27 -79.08
C THR A 492 4.21 18.92 -80.30
N THR A 493 4.99 19.73 -81.02
CA THR A 493 4.60 20.58 -82.15
C THR A 493 3.89 19.85 -83.30
N SER A 494 2.58 20.07 -83.44
CA SER A 494 1.89 20.06 -84.74
C SER A 494 0.86 21.21 -84.83
N ASP A 495 1.14 22.33 -84.16
CA ASP A 495 0.41 23.59 -84.33
C ASP A 495 1.41 24.73 -84.45
N VAL A 496 1.40 25.39 -85.60
CA VAL A 496 2.19 26.57 -85.92
C VAL A 496 1.39 27.79 -85.46
N ASN A 497 2.00 28.63 -84.60
CA ASN A 497 1.57 29.93 -84.07
C ASN A 497 1.16 29.95 -82.57
N LEU A 498 2.14 30.05 -81.67
CA LEU A 498 2.10 30.90 -80.45
C LEU A 498 3.52 30.97 -79.81
N PRO A 499 3.87 32.01 -79.04
CA PRO A 499 5.25 32.31 -78.64
C PRO A 499 5.75 31.49 -77.45
N THR A 500 7.08 31.52 -77.33
CA THR A 500 7.99 30.68 -76.54
C THR A 500 7.84 30.85 -75.02
N SER A 501 6.96 30.07 -74.39
CA SER A 501 7.07 29.60 -72.99
C SER A 501 6.06 28.46 -72.77
N ASN A 502 6.50 27.20 -72.92
CA ASN A 502 5.61 26.03 -72.99
C ASN A 502 5.66 25.18 -71.72
N THR A 503 5.07 25.64 -70.61
CA THR A 503 4.68 24.74 -69.50
C THR A 503 3.23 25.01 -69.11
N LYS A 504 2.32 24.22 -69.66
CA LYS A 504 0.92 24.15 -69.20
C LYS A 504 0.83 23.08 -68.12
N THR A 505 -0.07 23.28 -67.15
CA THR A 505 -0.38 22.28 -66.12
C THR A 505 -1.65 21.52 -66.49
N ALA A 506 -1.70 20.23 -66.16
CA ALA A 506 -2.85 19.36 -66.38
C ALA A 506 -3.13 18.52 -65.13
N VAL A 507 -4.31 17.88 -65.14
CA VAL A 507 -4.73 16.95 -64.10
C VAL A 507 -3.94 15.64 -64.27
N PRO A 508 -3.40 15.05 -63.19
CA PRO A 508 -2.56 13.85 -63.29
C PRO A 508 -3.17 12.65 -64.07
N ASN A 509 -4.47 12.41 -63.91
CA ASN A 509 -5.19 11.28 -64.53
C ASN A 509 -5.32 11.33 -66.06
N GLU A 510 -4.96 12.46 -66.68
CA GLU A 510 -5.03 12.70 -68.12
C GLU A 510 -3.68 12.46 -68.82
N LEU A 511 -2.62 12.25 -68.04
CA LEU A 511 -1.25 12.12 -68.54
C LEU A 511 -0.77 10.66 -68.50
N TYR A 512 0.14 10.34 -69.41
CA TYR A 512 0.88 9.09 -69.46
C TYR A 512 2.33 9.30 -69.02
N LEU A 513 2.97 8.22 -68.53
CA LEU A 513 4.40 8.29 -68.21
C LEU A 513 5.20 8.65 -69.47
N PRO A 514 6.29 9.42 -69.34
CA PRO A 514 7.15 9.79 -70.47
C PRO A 514 7.57 8.59 -71.35
N ASP A 515 7.83 7.43 -70.72
CA ASP A 515 8.46 6.25 -71.33
C ASP A 515 7.47 5.16 -71.83
N THR A 516 6.15 5.38 -71.80
CA THR A 516 5.16 4.32 -72.17
C THR A 516 5.10 4.04 -73.69
N ASP A 517 5.15 2.75 -74.07
CA ASP A 517 4.94 2.25 -75.44
C ASP A 517 3.45 1.90 -75.68
N LEU A 518 2.84 2.56 -76.67
CA LEU A 518 1.41 2.44 -77.01
C LEU A 518 1.22 1.88 -78.45
N SER A 519 2.25 1.25 -79.01
CA SER A 519 2.30 0.82 -80.42
C SER A 519 1.28 -0.26 -80.80
N ALA A 520 1.00 -1.25 -79.94
CA ALA A 520 0.03 -2.35 -80.17
C ALA A 520 -1.44 -1.91 -80.30
N PHE A 521 -1.71 -0.62 -80.04
CA PHE A 521 -3.04 0.00 -80.05
C PHE A 521 -3.06 1.27 -80.92
N SER A 522 -2.06 1.42 -81.79
CA SER A 522 -1.98 2.51 -82.75
C SER A 522 -3.19 2.50 -83.70
N GLY A 523 -3.86 3.65 -83.83
CA GLY A 523 -5.09 3.81 -84.64
C GLY A 523 -6.40 3.91 -83.85
N LEU A 524 -6.38 3.81 -82.51
CA LEU A 524 -7.57 3.94 -81.67
C LEU A 524 -7.81 5.37 -81.09
N GLN A 525 -6.80 6.11 -80.58
CA GLN A 525 -6.91 7.49 -79.99
C GLN A 525 -5.54 8.23 -79.77
N THR A 526 -5.53 9.57 -79.50
CA THR A 526 -4.35 10.42 -79.13
C THR A 526 -4.10 10.48 -77.60
N PHE A 527 -2.82 10.50 -77.15
CA PHE A 527 -2.40 10.42 -75.74
C PHE A 527 -1.34 11.49 -75.34
N TYR A 528 -1.46 12.15 -74.17
CA TYR A 528 -0.53 13.20 -73.67
C TYR A 528 0.44 12.68 -72.59
N LYS A 529 1.69 13.18 -72.52
CA LYS A 529 2.74 12.72 -71.59
C LYS A 529 3.21 13.81 -70.61
N ALA A 530 3.55 13.44 -69.37
CA ALA A 530 4.08 14.37 -68.36
C ALA A 530 5.44 14.99 -68.75
N SER A 531 5.75 16.21 -68.29
CA SER A 531 6.97 16.94 -68.68
C SER A 531 8.26 16.25 -68.23
N ASN A 532 9.26 16.24 -69.11
CA ASN A 532 10.57 15.64 -68.81
C ASN A 532 11.37 16.44 -67.76
N ARG A 533 10.98 17.69 -67.44
CA ARG A 533 11.63 18.50 -66.39
C ARG A 533 11.46 17.88 -64.99
N LEU A 534 10.31 17.25 -64.72
CA LEU A 534 10.03 16.63 -63.42
C LEU A 534 11.03 15.51 -63.10
N LYS A 535 11.30 14.63 -64.08
CA LYS A 535 12.27 13.53 -63.92
C LYS A 535 13.71 14.03 -63.75
N LYS A 536 14.08 15.15 -64.41
CA LYS A 536 15.40 15.79 -64.28
C LYS A 536 15.63 16.42 -62.90
N GLU A 537 14.61 17.02 -62.29
CA GLU A 537 14.67 17.63 -60.96
C GLU A 537 14.48 16.61 -59.81
N GLY A 538 14.32 15.32 -60.14
CA GLY A 538 14.32 14.22 -59.18
C GLY A 538 12.93 13.75 -58.72
N VAL A 539 11.89 13.95 -59.52
CA VAL A 539 10.56 13.36 -59.29
C VAL A 539 10.52 11.92 -59.82
N SER A 540 10.06 10.97 -59.01
CA SER A 540 10.07 9.55 -59.36
C SER A 540 8.87 9.13 -60.22
N ASP A 541 9.07 8.17 -61.12
CA ASP A 541 7.97 7.60 -61.93
C ASP A 541 6.93 6.90 -61.03
N ALA A 542 7.36 6.33 -59.90
CA ALA A 542 6.46 5.72 -58.92
C ALA A 542 5.53 6.75 -58.26
N PHE A 543 6.02 7.95 -57.96
CA PHE A 543 5.23 9.05 -57.44
C PHE A 543 4.23 9.58 -58.50
N LEU A 544 4.65 9.73 -59.75
CA LEU A 544 3.77 10.15 -60.84
C LEU A 544 2.63 9.14 -61.09
N LEU A 545 2.94 7.84 -61.11
CA LEU A 545 1.91 6.78 -61.19
C LEU A 545 0.92 6.86 -60.03
N ALA A 546 1.41 7.13 -58.82
CA ALA A 546 0.57 7.24 -57.64
C ALA A 546 -0.32 8.48 -57.65
N MET A 547 0.14 9.58 -58.25
CA MET A 547 -0.69 10.76 -58.50
C MET A 547 -1.78 10.53 -59.56
N GLY A 548 -1.72 9.45 -60.35
CA GLY A 548 -2.73 9.10 -61.35
C GLY A 548 -2.26 9.07 -62.81
N VAL A 549 -0.99 9.32 -63.06
CA VAL A 549 -0.39 9.22 -64.40
C VAL A 549 -0.41 7.76 -64.87
N ARG A 550 -0.76 7.47 -66.13
CA ARG A 550 -1.07 6.11 -66.63
C ARG A 550 0.11 5.38 -67.28
N LYS A 551 0.11 4.03 -67.19
CA LYS A 551 1.09 3.10 -67.80
C LYS A 551 0.52 2.13 -68.86
N THR A 552 -0.75 1.72 -68.77
CA THR A 552 -1.38 0.68 -69.64
C THR A 552 -2.81 1.07 -70.07
N ILE A 553 -3.42 0.30 -70.97
CA ILE A 553 -4.77 0.53 -71.56
C ILE A 553 -5.85 -0.24 -70.78
N LYS A 554 -7.10 0.26 -70.80
CA LYS A 554 -8.24 -0.28 -70.02
C LYS A 554 -8.69 -1.69 -70.45
N ILE A 555 -8.83 -2.57 -69.46
CA ILE A 555 -9.25 -3.98 -69.53
C ILE A 555 -10.70 -4.24 -69.98
N GLU A 556 -11.61 -3.26 -69.82
CA GLU A 556 -13.01 -3.34 -70.25
C GLU A 556 -13.12 -3.62 -71.75
N PHE A 557 -12.10 -3.17 -72.51
CA PHE A 557 -11.94 -3.42 -73.93
C PHE A 557 -11.67 -4.91 -74.27
N LEU A 558 -11.02 -5.68 -73.37
CA LEU A 558 -10.74 -7.11 -73.53
C LEU A 558 -12.00 -7.98 -73.36
N PHE A 559 -12.84 -7.67 -72.37
CA PHE A 559 -14.07 -8.43 -72.09
C PHE A 559 -15.12 -8.35 -73.21
N LEU A 560 -15.12 -7.27 -73.99
CA LEU A 560 -16.01 -7.09 -75.14
C LEU A 560 -15.69 -8.04 -76.32
N HIS A 561 -14.54 -8.73 -76.29
CA HIS A 561 -14.03 -9.52 -77.43
C HIS A 561 -13.60 -10.96 -77.07
N LEU A 562 -14.03 -11.50 -75.92
CA LEU A 562 -13.63 -12.85 -75.44
C LEU A 562 -14.22 -14.01 -76.26
N ASP A 563 -15.45 -13.87 -76.77
CA ASP A 563 -16.15 -14.94 -77.51
C ASP A 563 -15.54 -15.18 -78.91
N THR A 564 -14.80 -14.20 -79.43
CA THR A 564 -14.16 -14.23 -80.75
C THR A 564 -12.87 -15.06 -80.82
N LEU A 565 -12.39 -15.67 -79.71
CA LEU A 565 -11.00 -16.16 -79.60
C LEU A 565 -10.80 -17.70 -79.39
N ASN A 566 -11.84 -18.56 -79.30
CA ASN A 566 -11.78 -20.06 -79.33
C ASN A 566 -10.63 -20.78 -78.54
N TRP A 567 -10.73 -20.90 -77.20
CA TRP A 567 -9.68 -21.49 -76.35
C TRP A 567 -10.00 -22.82 -75.62
N ASN A 568 -11.03 -23.56 -76.05
CA ASN A 568 -11.58 -24.72 -75.32
C ASN A 568 -10.64 -25.95 -75.21
N GLU A 569 -9.72 -26.13 -76.14
CA GLU A 569 -8.81 -27.30 -76.17
C GLU A 569 -7.45 -27.03 -75.51
N ASN A 570 -7.01 -25.75 -75.45
CA ASN A 570 -5.72 -25.37 -74.89
C ASN A 570 -5.77 -23.98 -74.22
N PRO A 571 -5.96 -23.89 -72.89
CA PRO A 571 -6.04 -22.61 -72.19
C PRO A 571 -4.69 -21.90 -72.02
N LYS A 572 -3.56 -22.47 -72.45
CA LYS A 572 -2.20 -21.95 -72.18
C LYS A 572 -1.91 -20.54 -72.76
N PRO A 573 -2.29 -20.17 -74.00
CA PRO A 573 -2.00 -18.84 -74.56
C PRO A 573 -2.77 -17.72 -73.86
N LEU A 574 -4.03 -17.98 -73.51
CA LEU A 574 -4.87 -17.08 -72.73
C LEU A 574 -4.26 -16.81 -71.34
N ILE A 575 -3.88 -17.89 -70.65
CA ILE A 575 -3.28 -17.77 -69.32
C ILE A 575 -1.96 -16.99 -69.37
N LYS A 576 -1.17 -17.11 -70.45
CA LYS A 576 0.07 -16.32 -70.62
C LYS A 576 -0.21 -14.81 -70.78
N TYR A 577 -1.17 -14.43 -71.61
CA TYR A 577 -1.54 -13.03 -71.81
C TYR A 577 -2.09 -12.37 -70.53
N LEU A 578 -2.95 -13.09 -69.79
CA LEU A 578 -3.52 -12.57 -68.55
C LEU A 578 -2.50 -12.45 -67.40
N ILE A 579 -1.36 -13.15 -67.49
CA ILE A 579 -0.24 -12.98 -66.53
C ILE A 579 0.45 -11.63 -66.75
N ASP A 580 0.58 -11.17 -68.00
CA ASP A 580 1.31 -9.95 -68.37
C ASP A 580 0.43 -8.67 -68.32
N ALA A 581 -0.89 -8.82 -68.17
CA ALA A 581 -1.85 -7.72 -68.16
C ALA A 581 -2.06 -7.10 -66.75
N ASP A 582 -2.32 -5.79 -66.71
CA ASP A 582 -2.60 -5.06 -65.47
C ASP A 582 -4.08 -5.22 -65.07
N LEU A 583 -4.39 -6.37 -64.47
CA LEU A 583 -5.77 -6.78 -64.12
C LEU A 583 -6.21 -6.17 -62.78
N SER A 584 -7.36 -5.48 -62.77
CA SER A 584 -7.99 -5.02 -61.54
C SER A 584 -8.60 -6.18 -60.75
N GLN A 585 -8.92 -5.95 -59.46
CA GLN A 585 -9.63 -6.94 -58.66
C GLN A 585 -11.02 -7.28 -59.23
N GLN A 586 -11.71 -6.31 -59.84
CA GLN A 586 -13.00 -6.56 -60.48
C GLN A 586 -12.86 -7.48 -61.69
N ASP A 587 -11.78 -7.32 -62.47
CA ASP A 587 -11.49 -8.19 -63.61
C ASP A 587 -11.15 -9.61 -63.16
N LEU A 588 -10.35 -9.74 -62.11
CA LEU A 588 -10.02 -11.04 -61.51
C LEU A 588 -11.27 -11.75 -60.95
N LEU A 589 -12.19 -11.01 -60.32
CA LEU A 589 -13.46 -11.57 -59.81
C LEU A 589 -14.38 -12.01 -60.96
N LYS A 590 -14.41 -11.23 -62.04
CA LYS A 590 -15.16 -11.56 -63.25
C LYS A 590 -14.57 -12.80 -63.92
N LEU A 591 -13.25 -12.85 -64.11
CA LEU A 591 -12.55 -14.04 -64.62
C LEU A 591 -12.76 -15.27 -63.71
N ARG A 592 -12.78 -15.12 -62.38
CA ARG A 592 -13.01 -16.23 -61.45
C ARG A 592 -14.38 -16.91 -61.57
N SER A 593 -15.39 -16.15 -61.99
CA SER A 593 -16.79 -16.60 -62.08
C SER A 593 -17.25 -16.92 -63.51
N THR A 594 -16.53 -16.42 -64.52
CA THR A 594 -16.81 -16.69 -65.93
C THR A 594 -16.38 -18.11 -66.29
N ARG A 595 -17.21 -18.81 -67.09
CA ARG A 595 -16.96 -20.19 -67.51
C ARG A 595 -16.13 -20.21 -68.78
N TYR A 596 -14.88 -20.66 -68.69
CA TYR A 596 -13.97 -20.74 -69.85
C TYR A 596 -12.86 -21.79 -69.70
N LEU A 597 -12.88 -22.65 -68.64
CA LEU A 597 -11.86 -23.68 -68.40
C LEU A 597 -12.47 -25.10 -68.40
N PRO A 598 -11.78 -26.12 -68.96
CA PRO A 598 -12.29 -27.51 -69.03
C PRO A 598 -12.05 -28.34 -67.75
N ALA A 599 -12.89 -29.36 -67.49
CA ALA A 599 -12.75 -30.31 -66.38
C ALA A 599 -12.31 -31.71 -66.85
N ALA A 600 -11.57 -32.44 -66.00
CA ALA A 600 -11.13 -33.80 -66.29
C ALA A 600 -12.33 -34.76 -66.30
N ASN A 601 -12.42 -35.60 -67.34
CA ASN A 601 -13.52 -36.53 -67.61
C ASN A 601 -14.86 -35.86 -68.01
N ASP A 602 -14.86 -34.59 -68.44
CA ASP A 602 -16.02 -33.90 -69.03
C ASP A 602 -15.61 -33.01 -70.22
N GLU A 603 -15.83 -33.50 -71.43
CA GLU A 603 -15.41 -32.86 -72.70
C GLU A 603 -16.43 -31.84 -73.24
N THR A 604 -17.62 -31.75 -72.63
CA THR A 604 -18.75 -31.00 -73.20
C THR A 604 -18.94 -29.61 -72.61
N SER A 605 -18.41 -29.38 -71.40
CA SER A 605 -18.73 -28.20 -70.60
C SER A 605 -17.47 -27.46 -70.14
N VAL A 606 -17.50 -26.13 -70.25
CA VAL A 606 -16.54 -25.26 -69.58
C VAL A 606 -17.07 -24.83 -68.22
N TYR A 607 -16.17 -24.84 -67.24
CA TYR A 607 -16.41 -24.53 -65.85
C TYR A 607 -15.72 -23.21 -65.49
N ALA A 608 -16.23 -22.59 -64.44
CA ALA A 608 -15.53 -21.45 -63.85
C ALA A 608 -14.27 -21.97 -63.12
N PRO A 609 -13.16 -21.21 -63.12
CA PRO A 609 -11.96 -21.60 -62.36
C PRO A 609 -12.27 -21.95 -60.90
N SER A 610 -13.24 -21.26 -60.28
CA SER A 610 -13.69 -21.48 -58.90
C SER A 610 -14.34 -22.83 -58.59
N GLN A 611 -14.70 -23.63 -59.61
CA GLN A 611 -15.38 -24.91 -59.48
C GLN A 611 -14.46 -26.12 -59.68
N LEU A 612 -13.18 -25.88 -60.02
CA LEU A 612 -12.23 -26.91 -60.39
C LEU A 612 -11.15 -27.08 -59.33
N TYR A 613 -10.61 -28.29 -59.23
CA TYR A 613 -9.58 -28.67 -58.29
C TYR A 613 -8.32 -29.17 -59.00
N PHE A 614 -7.15 -28.99 -58.40
CA PHE A 614 -5.96 -29.70 -58.84
C PHE A 614 -6.03 -31.19 -58.48
N LYS A 615 -5.47 -32.04 -59.33
CA LYS A 615 -5.48 -33.50 -59.15
C LYS A 615 -4.70 -33.89 -57.90
N ASP A 616 -5.39 -34.44 -56.90
CA ASP A 616 -4.82 -34.92 -55.63
C ASP A 616 -5.51 -36.24 -55.21
N LYS A 617 -4.72 -37.20 -54.73
CA LYS A 617 -5.21 -38.53 -54.32
C LYS A 617 -6.03 -38.46 -53.03
N ASP A 618 -5.70 -37.53 -52.13
CA ASP A 618 -6.38 -37.35 -50.84
C ASP A 618 -7.83 -36.86 -51.01
N LEU A 619 -8.15 -36.24 -52.15
CA LEU A 619 -9.48 -35.66 -52.44
C LEU A 619 -10.47 -36.66 -53.04
N ASN A 620 -10.03 -37.86 -53.41
CA ASN A 620 -10.89 -38.90 -53.98
C ASN A 620 -11.94 -39.45 -52.99
N ILE A 621 -11.75 -39.22 -51.69
CA ILE A 621 -12.73 -39.55 -50.65
C ILE A 621 -14.01 -38.71 -50.74
N PHE A 622 -13.97 -37.56 -51.42
CA PHE A 622 -15.09 -36.64 -51.52
C PHE A 622 -15.75 -36.72 -52.92
N PRO A 623 -16.99 -37.22 -53.02
CA PRO A 623 -17.66 -37.40 -54.31
C PRO A 623 -18.03 -36.09 -55.03
N PHE A 624 -17.89 -34.93 -54.38
CA PHE A 624 -18.25 -33.62 -54.93
C PHE A 624 -17.08 -32.87 -55.62
N VAL A 625 -15.86 -33.42 -55.61
CA VAL A 625 -14.66 -32.78 -56.17
C VAL A 625 -14.53 -33.04 -57.68
N LYS A 626 -14.31 -31.98 -58.48
CA LYS A 626 -14.07 -32.05 -59.94
C LYS A 626 -12.67 -31.51 -60.30
N PHE A 627 -11.85 -32.29 -61.02
CA PHE A 627 -10.47 -31.90 -61.33
C PHE A 627 -10.32 -31.06 -62.62
N LEU A 628 -9.36 -30.14 -62.70
CA LEU A 628 -9.02 -29.35 -63.90
C LEU A 628 -8.38 -30.23 -64.98
N GLN A 629 -8.81 -30.05 -66.25
CA GLN A 629 -8.15 -30.67 -67.41
C GLN A 629 -6.98 -29.78 -67.89
N TRP A 630 -5.78 -30.34 -67.95
CA TRP A 630 -4.57 -29.71 -68.50
C TRP A 630 -3.95 -30.62 -69.56
N PRO A 631 -3.33 -30.10 -70.65
CA PRO A 631 -2.77 -30.94 -71.71
C PRO A 631 -1.81 -32.00 -71.15
N SER A 632 -2.11 -33.28 -71.42
CA SER A 632 -1.52 -34.45 -70.75
C SER A 632 -0.01 -34.64 -70.94
N ASN A 633 0.61 -33.93 -71.88
CA ASN A 633 1.99 -34.17 -72.31
C ASN A 633 3.01 -33.13 -71.78
N GLU A 634 2.57 -32.10 -71.03
CA GLU A 634 3.45 -31.05 -70.51
C GLU A 634 3.18 -30.73 -69.03
N SER A 635 4.25 -30.56 -68.25
CA SER A 635 4.14 -30.10 -66.87
C SER A 635 3.71 -28.63 -66.82
N MET A 636 2.75 -28.32 -65.94
CA MET A 636 2.28 -26.95 -65.73
C MET A 636 3.40 -26.08 -65.13
N SER A 637 3.67 -24.92 -65.73
CA SER A 637 4.68 -23.99 -65.20
C SER A 637 4.26 -23.37 -63.88
N THR A 638 5.23 -23.01 -63.03
CA THR A 638 4.98 -22.38 -61.71
C THR A 638 4.19 -21.08 -61.83
N ALA A 639 4.48 -20.27 -62.87
CA ALA A 639 3.76 -19.03 -63.14
C ALA A 639 2.28 -19.29 -63.50
N ALA A 640 2.00 -20.29 -64.35
CA ALA A 640 0.64 -20.65 -64.73
C ALA A 640 -0.14 -21.25 -63.55
N ARG A 641 0.51 -22.11 -62.73
CA ARG A 641 -0.09 -22.69 -61.53
C ARG A 641 -0.48 -21.60 -60.52
N ASN A 642 0.43 -20.67 -60.23
CA ASN A 642 0.16 -19.56 -59.31
C ASN A 642 -0.94 -18.63 -59.84
N PHE A 643 -1.00 -18.42 -61.14
CA PHE A 643 -2.04 -17.62 -61.77
C PHE A 643 -3.41 -18.31 -61.73
N LEU A 644 -3.49 -19.62 -61.97
CA LEU A 644 -4.73 -20.40 -61.87
C LEU A 644 -5.26 -20.47 -60.42
N LEU A 645 -4.36 -20.54 -59.43
CA LEU A 645 -4.70 -20.36 -58.03
C LEU A 645 -5.31 -18.96 -57.78
N LYS A 646 -4.72 -17.91 -58.36
CA LYS A 646 -5.23 -16.53 -58.29
C LYS A 646 -6.60 -16.37 -58.94
N LEU A 647 -6.87 -17.12 -60.02
CA LEU A 647 -8.16 -17.16 -60.70
C LEU A 647 -9.22 -17.99 -59.96
N GLY A 648 -8.83 -18.83 -59.00
CA GLY A 648 -9.76 -19.53 -58.10
C GLY A 648 -9.83 -21.04 -58.23
N VAL A 649 -8.95 -21.68 -59.03
CA VAL A 649 -8.80 -23.14 -59.02
C VAL A 649 -8.32 -23.59 -57.64
N ARG A 650 -9.01 -24.55 -57.04
CA ARG A 650 -8.83 -24.93 -55.64
C ARG A 650 -7.83 -26.07 -55.50
N THR A 651 -7.04 -26.05 -54.43
CA THR A 651 -6.23 -27.20 -54.01
C THR A 651 -6.93 -28.03 -52.95
N GLU A 652 -7.88 -27.41 -52.23
CA GLU A 652 -8.55 -28.02 -51.09
C GLU A 652 -10.03 -27.63 -51.09
N PRO A 653 -10.95 -28.54 -50.71
CA PRO A 653 -12.36 -28.25 -50.53
C PRO A 653 -12.62 -27.15 -49.49
N PRO A 654 -13.71 -26.38 -49.60
CA PRO A 654 -14.18 -25.56 -48.50
C PRO A 654 -14.49 -26.41 -47.27
N LEU A 655 -14.16 -25.89 -46.08
CA LEU A 655 -14.48 -26.55 -44.82
C LEU A 655 -15.99 -26.82 -44.68
N SER A 656 -16.86 -25.95 -45.21
CA SER A 656 -18.32 -26.14 -45.19
C SER A 656 -18.76 -27.45 -45.86
N ASP A 657 -18.12 -27.82 -46.95
CA ASP A 657 -18.51 -28.99 -47.75
C ASP A 657 -18.03 -30.28 -47.07
N ILE A 658 -16.85 -30.23 -46.44
CA ILE A 658 -16.32 -31.31 -45.61
C ILE A 658 -17.19 -31.51 -44.36
N MET A 659 -17.54 -30.43 -43.66
CA MET A 659 -18.40 -30.50 -42.47
C MET A 659 -19.80 -31.01 -42.82
N GLY A 660 -20.37 -30.56 -43.95
CA GLY A 660 -21.66 -31.05 -44.45
C GLY A 660 -21.62 -32.52 -44.86
N TYR A 661 -20.47 -33.03 -45.31
CA TYR A 661 -20.26 -34.46 -45.53
C TYR A 661 -20.19 -35.24 -44.21
N LEU A 662 -19.37 -34.78 -43.24
CA LEU A 662 -19.25 -35.40 -41.92
C LEU A 662 -20.58 -35.45 -41.16
N GLU A 663 -21.38 -34.39 -41.22
CA GLU A 663 -22.71 -34.32 -40.61
C GLU A 663 -23.68 -35.34 -41.23
N LYS A 664 -23.71 -35.42 -42.57
CA LYS A 664 -24.58 -36.36 -43.29
C LYS A 664 -24.20 -37.81 -43.03
N GLU A 665 -22.91 -38.13 -43.00
CA GLU A 665 -22.44 -39.48 -42.67
C GLU A 665 -22.69 -39.82 -41.19
N SER A 666 -22.53 -38.85 -40.29
CA SER A 666 -22.76 -39.04 -38.84
C SER A 666 -24.25 -39.18 -38.48
N ALA A 667 -25.15 -38.61 -39.27
CA ALA A 667 -26.59 -38.72 -39.08
C ALA A 667 -27.18 -40.08 -39.52
N LYS A 668 -26.40 -40.92 -40.21
CA LYS A 668 -26.84 -42.25 -40.63
C LYS A 668 -26.92 -43.21 -39.44
N SER A 669 -27.90 -44.13 -39.48
CA SER A 669 -28.02 -45.20 -38.48
C SER A 669 -26.80 -46.13 -38.49
N VAL A 670 -26.51 -46.79 -37.37
CA VAL A 670 -25.32 -47.64 -37.17
C VAL A 670 -25.17 -48.70 -38.28
N ASP A 671 -26.26 -49.25 -38.80
CA ASP A 671 -26.23 -50.28 -39.87
C ASP A 671 -25.99 -49.71 -41.28
N SER A 672 -26.14 -48.40 -41.46
CA SER A 672 -26.06 -47.70 -42.76
C SER A 672 -24.85 -46.76 -42.89
N ARG A 673 -24.06 -46.64 -41.81
CA ARG A 673 -22.95 -45.70 -41.71
C ARG A 673 -21.66 -46.37 -42.19
N ASP A 674 -20.96 -45.72 -43.10
CA ASP A 674 -19.62 -46.15 -43.50
C ASP A 674 -18.59 -45.62 -42.50
N ASP A 675 -18.34 -46.41 -41.45
CA ASP A 675 -17.38 -46.08 -40.39
C ASP A 675 -15.95 -45.89 -40.93
N ALA A 676 -15.58 -46.55 -42.03
CA ALA A 676 -14.28 -46.40 -42.66
C ALA A 676 -14.16 -45.07 -43.41
N ALA A 677 -15.19 -44.68 -44.17
CA ALA A 677 -15.23 -43.38 -44.84
C ALA A 677 -15.33 -42.20 -43.85
N LEU A 678 -16.09 -42.37 -42.75
CA LEU A 678 -16.16 -41.37 -41.68
C LEU A 678 -14.80 -41.19 -41.00
N THR A 679 -14.11 -42.29 -40.68
CA THR A 679 -12.77 -42.25 -40.09
C THR A 679 -11.75 -41.62 -41.04
N ALA A 680 -11.79 -41.96 -42.34
CA ALA A 680 -10.90 -41.37 -43.34
C ALA A 680 -11.16 -39.86 -43.53
N ALA A 681 -12.42 -39.42 -43.51
CA ALA A 681 -12.78 -38.01 -43.57
C ALA A 681 -12.36 -37.25 -42.30
N LEU A 682 -12.49 -37.86 -41.11
CA LEU A 682 -12.00 -37.33 -39.84
C LEU A 682 -10.46 -37.19 -39.84
N GLN A 683 -9.74 -38.18 -40.36
CA GLN A 683 -8.28 -38.14 -40.49
C GLN A 683 -7.83 -37.05 -41.47
N TYR A 684 -8.50 -36.91 -42.62
CA TYR A 684 -8.25 -35.84 -43.59
C TYR A 684 -8.40 -34.45 -42.95
N LEU A 685 -9.52 -34.23 -42.24
CA LEU A 685 -9.77 -32.99 -41.52
C LEU A 685 -8.71 -32.76 -40.43
N THR A 686 -8.39 -33.78 -39.63
CA THR A 686 -7.39 -33.71 -38.56
C THR A 686 -6.01 -33.34 -39.11
N GLN A 687 -5.59 -33.90 -40.25
CA GLN A 687 -4.30 -33.59 -40.86
C GLN A 687 -4.22 -32.11 -41.31
N ARG A 688 -5.30 -31.59 -41.91
CA ARG A 688 -5.38 -30.20 -42.42
C ARG A 688 -5.76 -29.16 -41.34
N LEU A 689 -6.00 -29.59 -40.11
CA LEU A 689 -6.08 -28.76 -38.90
C LEU A 689 -4.75 -28.70 -38.11
N GLY A 690 -3.67 -29.33 -38.60
CA GLY A 690 -2.34 -29.25 -37.99
C GLY A 690 -1.67 -27.87 -38.15
N PRO A 691 -0.51 -27.62 -37.51
CA PRO A 691 0.19 -26.34 -37.64
C PRO A 691 0.54 -26.05 -39.11
N LYS A 692 0.07 -24.90 -39.64
CA LYS A 692 0.10 -24.49 -41.07
C LYS A 692 -0.89 -25.22 -41.99
N GLY A 693 -1.84 -25.97 -41.45
CA GLY A 693 -2.93 -26.59 -42.20
C GLY A 693 -3.95 -25.56 -42.72
N ALA A 694 -4.64 -25.87 -43.81
CA ALA A 694 -5.51 -24.93 -44.51
C ALA A 694 -6.77 -24.53 -43.72
N TYR A 695 -7.24 -25.37 -42.81
CA TYR A 695 -8.50 -25.16 -42.08
C TYR A 695 -8.32 -24.59 -40.67
N VAL A 696 -7.08 -24.45 -40.18
CA VAL A 696 -6.78 -24.02 -38.80
C VAL A 696 -7.49 -22.72 -38.41
N ASN A 697 -7.51 -21.75 -39.32
CA ASN A 697 -8.10 -20.43 -39.07
C ASN A 697 -9.62 -20.37 -39.30
N GLN A 698 -10.16 -21.39 -39.99
CA GLN A 698 -11.57 -21.44 -40.40
C GLN A 698 -12.42 -22.30 -39.45
N PHE A 699 -11.82 -23.34 -38.86
CA PHE A 699 -12.49 -24.25 -37.95
C PHE A 699 -12.75 -23.57 -36.60
N ARG A 700 -14.02 -23.29 -36.31
CA ARG A 700 -14.48 -22.71 -35.05
C ARG A 700 -15.56 -23.60 -34.47
N HIS A 701 -15.36 -24.04 -33.22
CA HIS A 701 -16.32 -24.77 -32.37
C HIS A 701 -17.57 -25.27 -33.09
N ALA A 702 -17.42 -26.36 -33.85
CA ALA A 702 -18.53 -26.96 -34.56
C ALA A 702 -19.57 -27.42 -33.53
N LYS A 703 -20.81 -26.93 -33.65
CA LYS A 703 -21.94 -27.34 -32.81
C LYS A 703 -22.62 -28.63 -33.29
N VAL A 704 -22.11 -29.19 -34.38
CA VAL A 704 -22.67 -30.36 -35.04
C VAL A 704 -22.10 -31.61 -34.38
N ASP A 705 -22.93 -32.64 -34.25
CA ASP A 705 -22.53 -33.95 -33.73
C ASP A 705 -21.91 -34.79 -34.86
N PHE A 706 -20.60 -34.98 -34.81
CA PHE A 706 -19.86 -35.81 -35.79
C PHE A 706 -18.69 -36.59 -35.19
N LEU A 707 -18.43 -36.47 -33.88
CA LEU A 707 -17.34 -37.18 -33.20
C LEU A 707 -17.84 -38.44 -32.48
N PRO A 708 -17.28 -39.62 -32.79
CA PRO A 708 -17.52 -40.83 -32.01
C PRO A 708 -17.01 -40.68 -30.58
N CYS A 709 -17.91 -40.80 -29.60
CA CYS A 709 -17.63 -40.69 -28.17
C CYS A 709 -18.20 -41.88 -27.40
N ILE A 710 -17.64 -42.13 -26.21
CA ILE A 710 -18.14 -43.08 -25.22
C ILE A 710 -18.47 -42.34 -23.91
N ARG A 711 -19.47 -42.82 -23.18
CA ARG A 711 -19.78 -42.36 -21.82
C ARG A 711 -20.14 -43.53 -20.92
N GLN A 712 -19.85 -43.41 -19.63
CA GLN A 712 -20.35 -44.34 -18.63
C GLN A 712 -21.73 -43.88 -18.14
N ASN A 713 -22.72 -44.76 -18.18
CA ASN A 713 -24.01 -44.55 -17.54
C ASN A 713 -23.81 -44.64 -16.02
N LEU A 714 -24.15 -43.57 -15.29
CA LEU A 714 -23.95 -43.49 -13.85
C LEU A 714 -24.90 -44.40 -13.04
N GLU A 715 -26.05 -44.75 -13.60
CA GLU A 715 -27.04 -45.60 -12.92
C GLU A 715 -26.74 -47.09 -13.11
N THR A 716 -26.45 -47.48 -14.36
CA THR A 716 -26.24 -48.89 -14.75
C THR A 716 -24.77 -49.31 -14.78
N GLY A 717 -23.83 -48.36 -14.92
CA GLY A 717 -22.40 -48.63 -15.09
C GLY A 717 -21.97 -48.99 -16.51
N GLU A 718 -22.92 -49.07 -17.46
CA GLU A 718 -22.68 -49.49 -18.85
C GLU A 718 -22.03 -48.38 -19.70
N ILE A 719 -21.19 -48.78 -20.65
CA ILE A 719 -20.56 -47.85 -21.60
C ILE A 719 -21.47 -47.69 -22.82
N VAL A 720 -21.88 -46.45 -23.11
CA VAL A 720 -22.75 -46.10 -24.24
C VAL A 720 -21.91 -45.40 -25.31
N LYS A 721 -22.02 -45.85 -26.58
CA LYS A 721 -21.41 -45.20 -27.75
C LYS A 721 -22.38 -44.18 -28.35
N GLU A 722 -21.95 -42.93 -28.50
CA GLU A 722 -22.77 -41.84 -29.05
C GLU A 722 -21.92 -40.92 -29.93
N ILE A 723 -22.54 -40.28 -30.92
CA ILE A 723 -21.90 -39.21 -31.68
C ILE A 723 -22.19 -37.88 -30.99
N LYS A 724 -21.16 -37.07 -30.76
CA LYS A 724 -21.25 -35.77 -30.07
C LYS A 724 -20.48 -34.68 -30.79
N SER A 725 -20.79 -33.44 -30.43
CA SER A 725 -20.05 -32.26 -30.86
C SER A 725 -18.75 -32.09 -30.05
N PRO A 726 -17.72 -31.42 -30.61
CA PRO A 726 -16.50 -31.03 -29.91
C PRO A 726 -16.73 -30.31 -28.57
N SER A 727 -17.86 -29.62 -28.42
CA SER A 727 -18.19 -28.84 -27.21
C SER A 727 -18.71 -29.70 -26.05
N THR A 728 -19.16 -30.91 -26.34
CA THR A 728 -19.86 -31.81 -25.40
C THR A 728 -19.07 -33.08 -25.07
N CYS A 729 -17.83 -33.17 -25.53
CA CYS A 729 -16.92 -34.28 -25.28
C CYS A 729 -15.57 -33.80 -24.76
N TYR A 730 -14.80 -34.74 -24.20
CA TYR A 730 -13.45 -34.51 -23.70
C TYR A 730 -12.49 -35.56 -24.26
N PHE A 731 -11.19 -35.26 -24.33
CA PHE A 731 -10.23 -36.23 -24.82
C PHE A 731 -9.39 -36.90 -23.73
N ASN A 732 -9.53 -36.49 -22.45
CA ASN A 732 -8.98 -37.25 -21.32
C ASN A 732 -9.94 -38.41 -20.96
N PRO A 733 -9.52 -39.69 -21.12
CA PRO A 733 -10.38 -40.84 -20.83
C PRO A 733 -10.78 -40.95 -19.35
N THR A 734 -9.99 -40.39 -18.44
CA THR A 734 -10.27 -40.45 -16.99
C THR A 734 -11.50 -39.64 -16.58
N ALA A 735 -11.92 -38.65 -17.38
CA ALA A 735 -13.14 -37.87 -17.13
C ALA A 735 -14.41 -38.74 -17.20
N MET A 736 -14.34 -39.92 -17.83
CA MET A 736 -15.46 -40.87 -17.92
C MET A 736 -15.96 -41.33 -16.55
N VAL A 737 -15.11 -41.37 -15.51
CA VAL A 737 -15.49 -41.78 -14.14
C VAL A 737 -16.60 -40.90 -13.54
N MET A 738 -16.70 -39.64 -13.98
CA MET A 738 -17.77 -38.72 -13.58
C MET A 738 -18.95 -38.70 -14.57
N GLY A 739 -18.97 -39.61 -15.54
CA GLY A 739 -20.03 -39.77 -16.54
C GLY A 739 -20.02 -38.72 -17.65
N PHE A 740 -18.85 -38.12 -17.96
CA PHE A 740 -18.69 -37.23 -19.11
C PHE A 740 -18.46 -38.01 -20.40
N ASN A 741 -18.83 -37.43 -21.56
CA ASN A 741 -18.52 -38.03 -22.86
C ASN A 741 -17.03 -37.86 -23.15
N VAL A 742 -16.35 -38.94 -23.50
CA VAL A 742 -14.94 -38.94 -23.92
C VAL A 742 -14.81 -39.50 -25.34
N LEU A 743 -13.80 -39.09 -26.11
CA LEU A 743 -13.57 -39.63 -27.45
C LEU A 743 -13.44 -41.17 -27.43
N ASP A 744 -14.03 -41.86 -28.41
CA ASP A 744 -13.91 -43.33 -28.51
C ASP A 744 -12.42 -43.70 -28.71
N PRO A 745 -11.82 -44.50 -27.81
CA PRO A 745 -10.42 -44.93 -27.93
C PRO A 745 -10.10 -45.70 -29.22
N MET A 746 -11.12 -46.18 -29.94
CA MET A 746 -10.95 -46.83 -31.25
C MET A 746 -10.54 -45.87 -32.36
N LEU A 747 -10.66 -44.56 -32.15
CA LEU A 747 -10.14 -43.54 -33.07
C LEU A 747 -8.61 -43.47 -32.96
N SER A 748 -7.91 -43.57 -34.09
CA SER A 748 -6.46 -43.36 -34.16
C SER A 748 -6.10 -41.93 -33.71
N ASP A 749 -5.13 -41.80 -32.80
CA ASP A 749 -4.61 -40.52 -32.30
C ASP A 749 -5.65 -39.55 -31.69
N THR A 750 -6.43 -40.02 -30.70
CA THR A 750 -7.43 -39.22 -29.97
C THR A 750 -6.88 -37.90 -29.40
N GLU A 751 -5.61 -37.85 -28.99
CA GLU A 751 -4.96 -36.61 -28.54
C GLU A 751 -4.78 -35.60 -29.68
N GLN A 752 -4.38 -36.04 -30.88
CA GLN A 752 -4.23 -35.14 -32.02
C GLN A 752 -5.58 -34.62 -32.49
N ILE A 753 -6.60 -35.48 -32.50
CA ILE A 753 -7.98 -35.10 -32.81
C ILE A 753 -8.47 -34.07 -31.78
N GLY A 754 -8.26 -34.34 -30.49
CA GLY A 754 -8.63 -33.46 -29.38
C GLY A 754 -8.04 -32.07 -29.51
N VAL A 755 -6.71 -31.99 -29.68
CA VAL A 755 -5.97 -30.72 -29.78
C VAL A 755 -6.36 -29.96 -31.06
N ARG A 756 -6.41 -30.63 -32.21
CA ARG A 756 -6.64 -29.96 -33.51
C ARG A 756 -8.09 -29.54 -33.73
N MET A 757 -9.04 -30.26 -33.14
CA MET A 757 -10.48 -29.91 -33.20
C MET A 757 -10.93 -29.05 -32.01
N ASN A 758 -9.99 -28.56 -31.19
CA ASN A 758 -10.25 -27.68 -30.04
C ASN A 758 -11.26 -28.28 -29.04
N ILE A 759 -11.15 -29.58 -28.80
CA ILE A 759 -11.90 -30.30 -27.78
C ILE A 759 -11.20 -30.03 -26.45
N ASN A 760 -11.96 -29.77 -25.39
CA ASN A 760 -11.35 -29.57 -24.09
C ASN A 760 -10.72 -30.90 -23.61
N ARG A 761 -9.50 -30.83 -23.05
CA ARG A 761 -8.87 -32.01 -22.43
C ARG A 761 -9.73 -32.55 -21.31
N ASP A 762 -10.23 -31.65 -20.48
CA ASP A 762 -11.00 -31.97 -19.30
C ASP A 762 -12.13 -30.95 -19.05
N PRO A 763 -13.18 -31.31 -18.28
CA PRO A 763 -14.20 -30.37 -17.84
C PRO A 763 -13.64 -29.24 -16.97
N SER A 764 -14.33 -28.10 -16.94
CA SER A 764 -13.96 -26.99 -16.05
C SER A 764 -14.19 -27.34 -14.57
N CYS A 765 -13.42 -26.73 -13.66
CA CYS A 765 -13.51 -27.01 -12.23
C CYS A 765 -14.93 -26.81 -11.65
N GLN A 766 -15.69 -25.81 -12.14
CA GLN A 766 -17.08 -25.61 -11.72
C GLN A 766 -18.01 -26.74 -12.16
N VAL A 767 -17.82 -27.26 -13.38
CA VAL A 767 -18.59 -28.40 -13.90
C VAL A 767 -18.27 -29.67 -13.09
N LEU A 768 -17.00 -29.88 -12.73
CA LEU A 768 -16.58 -30.99 -11.88
C LEU A 768 -17.22 -30.94 -10.49
N ILE A 769 -17.21 -29.78 -9.82
CA ILE A 769 -17.80 -29.62 -8.48
C ILE A 769 -19.30 -29.88 -8.51
N ARG A 770 -20.01 -29.30 -9.48
CA ARG A 770 -21.46 -29.56 -9.65
C ARG A 770 -21.73 -31.03 -9.93
N ARG A 771 -20.90 -31.67 -10.75
CA ARG A 771 -21.05 -33.10 -11.07
C ARG A 771 -20.77 -33.98 -9.86
N LEU A 772 -19.78 -33.65 -9.04
CA LEU A 772 -19.51 -34.34 -7.78
C LEU A 772 -20.71 -34.30 -6.84
N LEU A 773 -21.33 -33.12 -6.66
CA LEU A 773 -22.53 -32.99 -5.84
C LEU A 773 -23.72 -33.77 -6.41
N GLN A 774 -23.91 -33.78 -7.74
CA GLN A 774 -24.91 -34.63 -8.38
C GLN A 774 -24.67 -36.13 -8.12
N LEU A 775 -23.41 -36.57 -8.13
CA LEU A 775 -23.07 -37.97 -7.80
C LEU A 775 -23.43 -38.32 -6.35
N VAL A 776 -23.27 -37.37 -5.41
CA VAL A 776 -23.71 -37.53 -4.02
C VAL A 776 -25.23 -37.67 -3.97
N ASP A 777 -25.97 -36.79 -4.65
CA ASP A 777 -27.44 -36.84 -4.69
C ASP A 777 -27.97 -38.16 -5.30
N ILE A 778 -27.34 -38.64 -6.40
CA ILE A 778 -27.69 -39.92 -7.03
C ILE A 778 -27.39 -41.10 -6.10
N SER A 779 -26.24 -41.06 -5.41
CA SER A 779 -25.80 -42.14 -4.52
C SER A 779 -26.66 -42.23 -3.26
N THR A 780 -27.03 -41.09 -2.68
CA THR A 780 -27.94 -41.00 -1.53
C THR A 780 -29.35 -41.46 -1.90
N ALA A 781 -29.91 -41.00 -3.02
CA ALA A 781 -31.21 -41.45 -3.50
C ALA A 781 -31.26 -42.97 -3.75
N ARG A 782 -30.18 -43.55 -4.27
CA ARG A 782 -30.04 -45.00 -4.47
C ARG A 782 -30.02 -45.78 -3.15
N LEU A 783 -29.35 -45.26 -2.12
CA LEU A 783 -29.35 -45.86 -0.78
C LEU A 783 -30.73 -45.78 -0.13
N ASP A 784 -31.40 -44.62 -0.20
CA ASP A 784 -32.76 -44.43 0.33
C ASP A 784 -33.78 -45.37 -0.35
N GLN A 785 -33.67 -45.57 -1.66
CA GLN A 785 -34.53 -46.50 -2.40
C GLN A 785 -34.33 -47.95 -1.93
N LEU A 786 -33.10 -48.38 -1.69
CA LEU A 786 -32.78 -49.73 -1.20
C LEU A 786 -33.28 -49.94 0.23
N GLU A 787 -33.20 -48.92 1.09
CA GLU A 787 -33.77 -48.97 2.44
C GLU A 787 -35.30 -49.08 2.43
N ARG A 788 -35.98 -48.35 1.53
CA ARG A 788 -37.45 -48.43 1.37
C ARG A 788 -37.92 -49.75 0.76
N GLN A 789 -37.11 -50.39 -0.09
CA GLN A 789 -37.44 -51.65 -0.75
C GLN A 789 -37.14 -52.89 0.11
N GLY A 790 -36.56 -52.73 1.31
CA GLY A 790 -36.29 -53.86 2.21
C GLY A 790 -35.29 -54.88 1.65
N THR A 791 -34.34 -54.43 0.83
CA THR A 791 -33.33 -55.31 0.21
C THR A 791 -32.38 -55.91 1.25
N GLY A 792 -32.02 -57.19 1.09
CA GLY A 792 -31.15 -57.92 2.03
C GLY A 792 -29.79 -57.26 2.30
N ILE A 793 -29.23 -57.52 3.48
CA ILE A 793 -27.99 -56.90 4.01
C ILE A 793 -26.83 -57.01 3.00
N GLU A 794 -26.66 -58.16 2.35
CA GLU A 794 -25.60 -58.39 1.35
C GLU A 794 -25.74 -57.49 0.10
N ALA A 795 -26.97 -57.26 -0.38
CA ALA A 795 -27.21 -56.39 -1.53
C ALA A 795 -26.96 -54.92 -1.18
N LYS A 796 -27.25 -54.52 0.07
CA LYS A 796 -26.93 -53.19 0.59
C LYS A 796 -25.41 -52.99 0.69
N GLU A 797 -24.69 -53.96 1.25
CA GLU A 797 -23.23 -53.90 1.36
C GLU A 797 -22.53 -53.82 0.00
N LYS A 798 -22.96 -54.62 -0.99
CA LYS A 798 -22.41 -54.58 -2.35
C LYS A 798 -22.63 -53.24 -3.06
N ASN A 799 -23.76 -52.57 -2.81
CA ASN A 799 -23.99 -51.22 -3.34
C ASN A 799 -23.15 -50.15 -2.62
N ILE A 800 -22.97 -50.27 -1.29
CA ILE A 800 -22.09 -49.40 -0.52
C ILE A 800 -20.65 -49.48 -1.06
N GLU A 801 -20.15 -50.69 -1.32
CA GLU A 801 -18.81 -50.90 -1.89
C GLU A 801 -18.67 -50.31 -3.30
N LYS A 802 -19.71 -50.43 -4.14
CA LYS A 802 -19.74 -49.76 -5.47
C LYS A 802 -19.70 -48.24 -5.38
N ILE A 803 -20.36 -47.66 -4.38
CA ILE A 803 -20.34 -46.20 -4.17
C ILE A 803 -18.95 -45.77 -3.68
N LEU A 804 -18.36 -46.48 -2.72
CA LEU A 804 -17.02 -46.19 -2.22
C LEU A 804 -15.95 -46.25 -3.34
N THR A 805 -15.97 -47.30 -4.15
CA THR A 805 -15.05 -47.48 -5.30
C THR A 805 -15.25 -46.41 -6.38
N LEU A 806 -16.49 -46.01 -6.65
CA LEU A 806 -16.79 -44.90 -7.56
C LEU A 806 -16.17 -43.59 -7.04
N PHE A 807 -16.40 -43.24 -5.78
CA PHE A 807 -15.90 -41.99 -5.19
C PHE A 807 -14.38 -41.98 -5.03
N GLU A 808 -13.75 -43.13 -4.79
CA GLU A 808 -12.29 -43.28 -4.83
C GLU A 808 -11.74 -42.91 -6.21
N GLY A 809 -12.34 -43.45 -7.28
CA GLY A 809 -11.98 -43.10 -8.66
C GLY A 809 -12.23 -41.63 -9.00
N VAL A 810 -13.33 -41.05 -8.51
CA VAL A 810 -13.63 -39.62 -8.67
C VAL A 810 -12.60 -38.75 -7.95
N PHE A 811 -12.26 -39.04 -6.69
CA PHE A 811 -11.25 -38.27 -5.95
C PHE A 811 -9.84 -38.46 -6.50
N LEU A 812 -9.53 -39.60 -7.11
CA LEU A 812 -8.27 -39.81 -7.82
C LEU A 812 -8.19 -38.91 -9.07
N TYR A 813 -9.28 -38.87 -9.87
CA TYR A 813 -9.37 -37.98 -11.03
C TYR A 813 -9.25 -36.50 -10.61
N LEU A 814 -9.99 -36.07 -9.58
CA LEU A 814 -9.91 -34.70 -9.06
C LEU A 814 -8.52 -34.38 -8.49
N SER A 815 -7.86 -35.35 -7.84
CA SER A 815 -6.49 -35.19 -7.34
C SER A 815 -5.48 -34.94 -8.44
N SER A 816 -5.59 -35.65 -9.57
CA SER A 816 -4.73 -35.42 -10.75
C SER A 816 -4.82 -33.99 -11.30
N ARG A 817 -5.87 -33.26 -10.91
CA ARG A 817 -6.19 -31.90 -11.37
C ARG A 817 -6.21 -30.87 -10.25
N THR A 818 -5.62 -31.16 -9.09
CA THR A 818 -5.63 -30.27 -7.92
C THR A 818 -5.10 -28.86 -8.25
N SER A 819 -4.09 -28.75 -9.13
CA SER A 819 -3.52 -27.47 -9.58
C SER A 819 -4.51 -26.57 -10.32
N ASP A 820 -5.56 -27.13 -10.91
CA ASP A 820 -6.54 -26.39 -11.72
C ASP A 820 -7.57 -25.67 -10.83
N PHE A 821 -7.71 -26.08 -9.56
CA PHE A 821 -8.72 -25.54 -8.66
C PHE A 821 -8.26 -24.29 -7.92
N GLN A 822 -9.18 -23.34 -7.74
CA GLN A 822 -8.99 -22.21 -6.84
C GLN A 822 -9.82 -22.39 -5.57
N LYS A 823 -9.27 -22.01 -4.40
CA LYS A 823 -9.98 -22.14 -3.11
C LYS A 823 -11.37 -21.53 -3.08
N ARG A 824 -11.60 -20.43 -3.82
CA ARG A 824 -12.92 -19.77 -3.92
C ARG A 824 -14.00 -20.67 -4.53
N GLN A 825 -13.62 -21.51 -5.50
CA GLN A 825 -14.54 -22.42 -6.20
C GLN A 825 -15.02 -23.56 -5.29
N LEU A 826 -14.27 -23.90 -4.25
CA LEU A 826 -14.60 -24.99 -3.31
C LEU A 826 -15.53 -24.56 -2.17
N SER A 827 -15.94 -23.30 -2.14
CA SER A 827 -16.85 -22.78 -1.10
C SER A 827 -18.21 -23.49 -1.05
N GLU A 828 -18.66 -24.08 -2.16
CA GLU A 828 -19.86 -24.92 -2.22
C GLU A 828 -19.66 -26.26 -1.49
N LEU A 829 -18.47 -26.85 -1.59
CA LEU A 829 -18.12 -28.13 -0.94
C LEU A 829 -17.94 -27.99 0.57
N ALA A 830 -17.55 -26.81 1.06
CA ALA A 830 -17.45 -26.54 2.49
C ALA A 830 -18.80 -26.60 3.23
N LYS A 831 -19.92 -26.46 2.52
CA LYS A 831 -21.27 -26.38 3.10
C LYS A 831 -22.08 -27.66 2.92
N LYS A 832 -21.65 -28.59 2.07
CA LYS A 832 -22.40 -29.81 1.73
C LYS A 832 -21.55 -31.05 1.98
N PRO A 833 -22.11 -32.09 2.61
CA PRO A 833 -21.39 -33.34 2.79
C PRO A 833 -21.18 -34.03 1.44
N PHE A 834 -19.93 -34.43 1.14
CA PHE A 834 -19.57 -35.07 -0.13
C PHE A 834 -18.55 -36.19 0.00
N ILE A 835 -18.00 -36.41 1.21
CA ILE A 835 -17.00 -37.44 1.48
C ILE A 835 -17.71 -38.67 2.06
N PRO A 836 -17.81 -39.79 1.32
CA PRO A 836 -18.46 -41.00 1.82
C PRO A 836 -17.56 -41.74 2.83
N CYS A 837 -18.08 -41.99 4.03
CA CYS A 837 -17.43 -42.82 5.05
C CYS A 837 -18.35 -43.98 5.47
N LYS A 838 -17.76 -45.17 5.68
CA LYS A 838 -18.49 -46.34 6.18
C LYS A 838 -18.62 -46.25 7.70
N CYS A 839 -19.84 -46.15 8.19
CA CYS A 839 -20.18 -46.06 9.61
C CYS A 839 -20.91 -47.32 10.08
N ARG A 840 -21.07 -47.48 11.40
CA ARG A 840 -21.80 -48.61 12.01
C ARG A 840 -23.26 -48.69 11.54
N SER A 841 -23.86 -47.58 11.15
CA SER A 841 -25.25 -47.45 10.67
C SER A 841 -25.41 -47.58 9.14
N GLY A 842 -24.32 -47.68 8.36
CA GLY A 842 -24.35 -47.68 6.90
C GLY A 842 -23.36 -46.69 6.29
N LEU A 843 -23.59 -46.27 5.04
CA LEU A 843 -22.77 -45.25 4.38
C LEU A 843 -23.34 -43.86 4.67
N GLN A 844 -22.51 -42.94 5.15
CA GLN A 844 -22.88 -41.55 5.36
C GLN A 844 -21.87 -40.61 4.69
N PHE A 845 -22.36 -39.49 4.16
CA PHE A 845 -21.52 -38.44 3.60
C PHE A 845 -21.21 -37.38 4.66
N TYR A 846 -19.96 -36.92 4.69
CA TYR A 846 -19.45 -35.93 5.63
C TYR A 846 -18.88 -34.71 4.90
N THR A 847 -18.83 -33.58 5.61
CA THR A 847 -18.12 -32.37 5.17
C THR A 847 -16.62 -32.47 5.47
N ALA A 848 -15.81 -31.62 4.82
CA ALA A 848 -14.35 -31.70 4.91
C ALA A 848 -13.79 -31.41 6.32
N ASP A 849 -14.53 -30.71 7.19
CA ASP A 849 -14.20 -30.40 8.57
C ASP A 849 -14.56 -31.52 9.57
N GLN A 850 -15.37 -32.49 9.15
CA GLN A 850 -15.82 -33.61 9.97
C GLN A 850 -14.95 -34.88 9.82
N VAL A 851 -14.00 -34.85 8.89
CA VAL A 851 -13.18 -36.00 8.50
C VAL A 851 -11.71 -35.63 8.53
N PHE A 852 -10.85 -36.57 8.91
CA PHE A 852 -9.41 -36.38 8.99
C PHE A 852 -8.65 -37.45 8.22
N PHE A 853 -7.39 -37.20 7.89
CA PHE A 853 -6.58 -38.21 7.21
C PHE A 853 -6.05 -39.29 8.16
N LEU A 854 -6.04 -40.54 7.69
CA LEU A 854 -5.38 -41.67 8.34
C LEU A 854 -3.89 -41.39 8.51
N LYS A 855 -3.38 -41.48 9.75
CA LYS A 855 -1.94 -41.33 10.05
C LYS A 855 -1.25 -42.66 9.73
N ARG A 856 -0.64 -42.79 8.54
CA ARG A 856 0.23 -43.94 8.26
C ARG A 856 1.37 -43.94 9.28
N GLN A 857 1.50 -45.03 10.05
CA GLN A 857 2.60 -45.22 10.97
C GLN A 857 3.92 -45.10 10.19
N SER A 858 4.68 -44.03 10.43
CA SER A 858 6.06 -43.97 9.99
C SER A 858 6.86 -44.92 10.88
N GLU A 859 7.37 -46.00 10.29
CA GLU A 859 8.40 -46.83 10.90
C GLU A 859 9.59 -45.93 11.29
N GLY A 860 9.74 -45.64 12.58
CA GLY A 860 10.92 -44.94 13.09
C GLY A 860 10.65 -43.83 14.12
N ALA A 861 10.06 -44.16 15.26
CA ALA A 861 10.38 -43.57 16.56
C ALA A 861 9.65 -44.37 17.64
N GLY A 862 10.40 -45.13 18.44
CA GLY A 862 9.87 -45.84 19.59
C GLY A 862 9.31 -44.85 20.62
N GLY A 863 8.03 -45.00 20.92
CA GLY A 863 7.32 -44.23 21.93
C GLY A 863 5.87 -44.67 21.94
N CYS A 864 5.57 -45.69 22.74
CA CYS A 864 4.21 -46.13 23.00
C CYS A 864 3.46 -44.99 23.72
N ASP A 865 2.56 -44.31 23.02
CA ASP A 865 1.36 -43.76 23.65
C ASP A 865 0.21 -43.73 22.63
N GLY A 866 -0.79 -44.55 22.91
CA GLY A 866 -1.82 -45.01 21.96
C GLY A 866 -2.89 -43.98 21.61
N ASP A 867 -3.47 -44.19 20.44
CA ASP A 867 -4.63 -43.57 19.81
C ASP A 867 -4.61 -42.04 19.79
N SER A 868 -4.35 -41.49 18.60
CA SER A 868 -4.48 -40.06 18.34
C SER A 868 -5.91 -39.63 18.72
N ILE A 869 -6.06 -38.50 19.41
CA ILE A 869 -7.38 -37.94 19.78
C ILE A 869 -8.33 -37.88 18.57
N ALA A 870 -7.78 -37.72 17.36
CA ALA A 870 -8.50 -37.75 16.10
C ALA A 870 -9.14 -39.12 15.76
N GLU A 871 -8.47 -40.23 16.08
CA GLU A 871 -8.95 -41.61 15.82
C GLU A 871 -10.14 -41.97 16.69
N LEU A 872 -10.20 -41.42 17.91
CA LEU A 872 -11.27 -41.72 18.87
C LEU A 872 -12.52 -40.85 18.64
N LEU A 873 -12.36 -39.62 18.12
CA LEU A 873 -13.44 -38.63 18.05
C LEU A 873 -13.98 -38.38 16.64
N PHE A 874 -13.24 -38.68 15.57
CA PHE A 874 -13.63 -38.32 14.20
C PHE A 874 -13.44 -39.47 13.19
N GLN A 875 -14.15 -39.38 12.05
CA GLN A 875 -13.99 -40.32 10.94
C GLN A 875 -12.69 -40.06 10.17
N GLN A 876 -12.09 -41.13 9.63
CA GLN A 876 -10.82 -41.03 8.91
C GLN A 876 -10.88 -41.57 7.49
N VAL A 877 -10.15 -40.92 6.58
CA VAL A 877 -10.05 -41.29 5.16
C VAL A 877 -8.60 -41.34 4.71
N GLU A 878 -8.34 -42.05 3.61
CA GLU A 878 -7.01 -42.08 3.01
C GLU A 878 -6.59 -40.71 2.47
N TYR A 879 -5.28 -40.46 2.46
CA TYR A 879 -4.74 -39.23 1.95
C TYR A 879 -5.06 -39.05 0.46
N ASN A 880 -5.69 -37.92 0.13
CA ASN A 880 -6.01 -37.52 -1.23
C ASN A 880 -5.74 -36.02 -1.40
N ALA A 881 -5.01 -35.65 -2.45
CA ALA A 881 -4.55 -34.28 -2.67
C ALA A 881 -5.72 -33.30 -2.85
N PHE A 882 -6.78 -33.72 -3.55
CA PHE A 882 -7.99 -32.92 -3.71
C PHE A 882 -8.74 -32.73 -2.38
N LEU A 883 -8.89 -33.79 -1.57
CA LEU A 883 -9.53 -33.68 -0.25
C LEU A 883 -8.77 -32.74 0.70
N SER A 884 -7.44 -32.77 0.66
CA SER A 884 -6.57 -31.86 1.43
C SER A 884 -6.81 -30.42 0.97
N PHE A 885 -6.89 -30.21 -0.34
CA PHE A 885 -7.19 -28.90 -0.92
C PHE A 885 -8.62 -28.43 -0.63
N ALA A 886 -9.59 -29.35 -0.51
CA ALA A 886 -10.98 -29.09 -0.14
C ALA A 886 -11.18 -28.76 1.35
N GLY A 887 -10.18 -29.03 2.21
CA GLY A 887 -10.18 -28.61 3.62
C GLY A 887 -10.03 -29.75 4.63
N VAL A 888 -9.87 -31.00 4.19
CA VAL A 888 -9.61 -32.14 5.08
C VAL A 888 -8.23 -31.98 5.71
N LYS A 889 -8.16 -32.04 7.04
CA LYS A 889 -6.93 -31.83 7.81
C LYS A 889 -6.34 -33.16 8.28
N THR A 890 -5.07 -33.14 8.65
CA THR A 890 -4.40 -34.31 9.26
C THR A 890 -4.76 -34.49 10.73
N GLU A 891 -4.92 -33.39 11.47
CA GLU A 891 -5.29 -33.41 12.90
C GLU A 891 -6.33 -32.31 13.21
N PRO A 892 -7.26 -32.55 14.14
CA PRO A 892 -8.25 -31.57 14.58
C PRO A 892 -7.59 -30.45 15.37
N SER A 893 -8.05 -29.23 15.13
CA SER A 893 -7.61 -28.05 15.86
C SER A 893 -8.20 -28.02 17.29
N LEU A 894 -7.56 -27.27 18.20
CA LEU A 894 -8.09 -27.06 19.55
C LEU A 894 -9.47 -26.38 19.55
N GLU A 895 -9.77 -25.57 18.54
CA GLU A 895 -11.09 -24.93 18.37
C GLU A 895 -12.18 -25.97 18.04
N GLU A 896 -11.90 -26.89 17.12
CA GLU A 896 -12.81 -27.99 16.74
C GLU A 896 -13.02 -28.97 17.92
N LEU A 897 -11.94 -29.32 18.63
CA LEU A 897 -12.02 -30.16 19.83
C LEU A 897 -12.82 -29.49 20.94
N PHE A 898 -12.61 -28.19 21.17
CA PHE A 898 -13.36 -27.44 22.17
C PHE A 898 -14.84 -27.28 21.79
N ALA A 899 -15.15 -27.06 20.52
CA ALA A 899 -16.53 -27.03 20.04
C ALA A 899 -17.23 -28.38 20.29
N LEU A 900 -16.55 -29.50 20.03
CA LEU A 900 -17.08 -30.84 20.30
C LEU A 900 -17.28 -31.08 21.81
N MET A 901 -16.33 -30.68 22.66
CA MET A 901 -16.48 -30.73 24.12
C MET A 901 -17.66 -29.89 24.63
N MET A 902 -17.99 -28.80 23.96
CA MET A 902 -19.11 -27.93 24.31
C MET A 902 -20.47 -28.48 23.83
N GLU A 903 -20.49 -29.18 22.69
CA GLU A 903 -21.70 -29.76 22.11
C GLU A 903 -22.07 -31.10 22.77
N LYS A 904 -21.08 -31.98 22.99
CA LYS A 904 -21.25 -33.35 23.48
C LYS A 904 -20.16 -33.71 24.51
N PRO A 905 -20.14 -33.06 25.69
CA PRO A 905 -19.10 -33.24 26.71
C PRO A 905 -18.94 -34.70 27.17
N ASP A 906 -20.06 -35.38 27.42
CA ASP A 906 -20.07 -36.76 27.95
C ASP A 906 -19.53 -37.77 26.93
N GLU A 907 -19.94 -37.69 25.65
CA GLU A 907 -19.43 -38.57 24.58
C GLU A 907 -17.91 -38.43 24.40
N VAL A 908 -17.39 -37.20 24.55
CA VAL A 908 -15.94 -36.93 24.45
C VAL A 908 -15.19 -37.50 25.65
N LEU A 909 -15.73 -37.38 26.86
CA LEU A 909 -15.12 -37.97 28.05
C LEU A 909 -15.15 -39.51 28.00
N ASP A 910 -16.25 -40.11 27.55
CA ASP A 910 -16.37 -41.56 27.39
C ASP A 910 -15.38 -42.11 26.35
N SER A 911 -15.18 -41.37 25.25
CA SER A 911 -14.27 -41.79 24.17
C SER A 911 -12.79 -41.60 24.54
N LEU A 912 -12.45 -40.55 25.28
CA LEU A 912 -11.06 -40.23 25.64
C LEU A 912 -10.61 -40.86 26.97
N GLY A 913 -11.53 -41.04 27.92
CA GLY A 913 -11.23 -41.32 29.32
C GLY A 913 -10.66 -40.11 30.07
N GLU A 914 -10.73 -40.16 31.41
CA GLU A 914 -10.26 -39.11 32.33
C GLU A 914 -8.84 -38.56 32.02
N PRO A 915 -7.79 -39.39 31.84
CA PRO A 915 -6.44 -38.86 31.71
C PRO A 915 -6.22 -38.07 30.41
N LYS A 916 -6.79 -38.54 29.28
CA LYS A 916 -6.70 -37.85 27.99
C LYS A 916 -7.61 -36.62 27.94
N TYR A 917 -8.79 -36.67 28.57
CA TYR A 917 -9.67 -35.51 28.72
C TYR A 917 -9.01 -34.40 29.56
N LYS A 918 -8.39 -34.77 30.68
CA LYS A 918 -7.61 -33.85 31.50
C LYS A 918 -6.43 -33.23 30.74
N MET A 919 -5.72 -34.03 29.92
CA MET A 919 -4.67 -33.51 29.04
C MET A 919 -5.22 -32.49 28.03
N LEU A 920 -6.41 -32.73 27.46
CA LEU A 920 -7.07 -31.80 26.55
C LEU A 920 -7.44 -30.48 27.27
N LEU A 921 -7.96 -30.57 28.49
CA LEU A 921 -8.21 -29.39 29.33
C LEU A 921 -6.93 -28.59 29.62
N ARG A 922 -5.78 -29.24 29.85
CA ARG A 922 -4.49 -28.55 29.99
C ARG A 922 -4.10 -27.80 28.72
N ARG A 923 -4.30 -28.39 27.54
CA ARG A 923 -4.02 -27.74 26.25
C ARG A 923 -4.91 -26.52 26.05
N ILE A 924 -6.18 -26.61 26.41
CA ILE A 924 -7.14 -25.49 26.35
C ILE A 924 -6.76 -24.40 27.36
N ALA A 925 -6.36 -24.76 28.59
CA ALA A 925 -5.93 -23.78 29.58
C ALA A 925 -4.68 -23.01 29.14
N ALA A 926 -3.71 -23.70 28.52
CA ALA A 926 -2.49 -23.08 28.00
C ALA A 926 -2.75 -22.20 26.76
N ASN A 927 -3.66 -22.60 25.88
CA ASN A 927 -4.02 -21.83 24.69
C ASN A 927 -5.55 -21.82 24.47
N PRO A 928 -6.29 -20.93 25.18
CA PRO A 928 -7.74 -20.90 25.10
C PRO A 928 -8.24 -20.59 23.68
N PRO A 929 -9.10 -21.44 23.08
CA PRO A 929 -9.63 -21.24 21.72
C PRO A 929 -10.69 -20.13 21.64
N PHE A 930 -10.82 -19.30 22.69
CA PHE A 930 -11.78 -18.21 22.78
C PHE A 930 -11.12 -16.95 23.35
N LYS A 931 -11.46 -15.79 22.76
CA LYS A 931 -10.93 -14.49 23.19
C LYS A 931 -11.61 -13.96 24.46
N ARG A 932 -12.88 -14.28 24.68
CA ARG A 932 -13.70 -13.85 25.82
C ARG A 932 -14.56 -15.01 26.29
N ILE A 933 -14.81 -15.07 27.60
CA ILE A 933 -15.70 -16.08 28.19
C ILE A 933 -17.15 -15.63 27.95
N THR A 934 -17.91 -16.47 27.26
CA THR A 934 -19.32 -16.25 26.97
C THR A 934 -20.19 -16.90 28.05
N ALA A 935 -21.46 -16.50 28.13
CA ALA A 935 -22.42 -17.14 29.02
C ALA A 935 -22.55 -18.65 28.75
N ALA A 936 -22.51 -19.05 27.47
CA ALA A 936 -22.54 -20.46 27.06
C ALA A 936 -21.36 -21.27 27.62
N ILE A 937 -20.15 -20.72 27.61
CA ILE A 937 -18.97 -21.38 28.19
C ILE A 937 -19.12 -21.52 29.71
N ARG A 938 -19.64 -20.49 30.40
CA ARG A 938 -19.82 -20.54 31.86
C ARG A 938 -20.89 -21.55 32.28
N SER A 939 -21.97 -21.69 31.50
CA SER A 939 -23.10 -22.58 31.83
C SER A 939 -22.92 -24.03 31.36
N SER A 940 -21.94 -24.31 30.49
CA SER A 940 -21.74 -25.65 29.93
C SER A 940 -21.01 -26.58 30.90
N PRO A 941 -21.50 -27.82 31.11
CA PRO A 941 -20.87 -28.80 31.98
C PRO A 941 -19.75 -29.56 31.25
N PHE A 942 -18.65 -28.88 30.91
CA PHE A 942 -17.51 -29.50 30.20
C PHE A 942 -16.24 -29.59 31.06
N LEU A 943 -16.23 -28.99 32.26
CA LEU A 943 -15.08 -28.97 33.16
C LEU A 943 -15.08 -30.22 34.04
N LEU A 944 -13.89 -30.77 34.28
CA LEU A 944 -13.71 -31.96 35.10
C LEU A 944 -13.71 -31.55 36.58
N GLY A 945 -14.71 -31.99 37.33
CA GLY A 945 -14.79 -31.83 38.78
C GLY A 945 -14.49 -33.15 39.49
N TYR A 946 -13.72 -33.09 40.57
CA TYR A 946 -13.42 -34.25 41.41
C TYR A 946 -14.18 -34.15 42.73
N LEU A 947 -14.82 -35.23 43.13
CA LEU A 947 -15.38 -35.42 44.46
C LEU A 947 -14.53 -36.44 45.20
N ILE A 948 -13.84 -36.00 46.24
CA ILE A 948 -13.06 -36.89 47.09
C ILE A 948 -13.96 -37.34 48.24
N VAL A 949 -14.28 -38.62 48.26
CA VAL A 949 -14.94 -39.28 49.39
C VAL A 949 -13.82 -39.85 50.26
N ASP A 950 -13.70 -39.34 51.49
CA ASP A 950 -12.82 -39.95 52.48
C ASP A 950 -13.53 -41.23 52.96
N GLU A 951 -12.98 -42.41 52.67
CA GLU A 951 -13.48 -43.68 53.22
C GLU A 951 -13.16 -43.71 54.72
N ASP A 952 -14.17 -43.96 55.55
CA ASP A 952 -14.02 -44.15 56.99
C ASP A 952 -12.99 -45.24 57.29
N GLU A 953 -12.11 -44.98 58.27
CA GLU A 953 -11.04 -45.86 58.73
C GLU A 953 -11.59 -47.27 59.07
N SER A 954 -11.41 -48.22 58.17
CA SER A 954 -11.48 -49.64 58.52
C SER A 954 -10.14 -50.06 59.12
N GLU A 955 -10.20 -50.50 60.38
CA GLU A 955 -9.09 -51.04 61.15
C GLU A 955 -8.39 -52.20 60.42
N GLU A 956 -7.07 -52.23 60.59
CA GLU A 956 -6.09 -53.29 60.33
C GLU A 956 -5.11 -53.04 59.18
N GLY A 957 -3.83 -53.09 59.58
CA GLY A 957 -2.71 -52.49 58.87
C GLY A 957 -2.33 -53.18 57.57
N ASP A 958 -2.13 -52.35 56.54
CA ASP A 958 -1.10 -52.59 55.54
C ASP A 958 -0.60 -51.23 54.99
N GLU A 959 0.69 -50.93 55.18
CA GLU A 959 1.35 -49.69 54.72
C GLU A 959 1.64 -49.72 53.21
N THR A 960 0.61 -49.98 52.39
CA THR A 960 0.69 -49.81 50.94
C THR A 960 -0.39 -48.86 50.43
N LYS A 961 -0.08 -47.56 50.52
CA LYS A 961 -0.66 -46.43 49.74
C LYS A 961 -2.15 -46.62 49.37
N ALA A 962 -3.03 -46.36 50.33
CA ALA A 962 -4.41 -46.02 50.06
C ALA A 962 -4.48 -44.78 49.13
N ARG A 963 -4.63 -45.01 47.82
CA ARG A 963 -5.05 -43.96 46.88
C ARG A 963 -6.56 -43.83 47.01
N SER A 964 -7.01 -42.79 47.70
CA SER A 964 -8.42 -42.36 47.73
C SER A 964 -8.95 -42.31 46.28
N LYS A 965 -9.94 -43.15 45.93
CA LYS A 965 -10.58 -43.12 44.60
C LYS A 965 -11.44 -41.86 44.51
N ALA A 966 -10.87 -40.77 43.99
CA ALA A 966 -11.65 -39.58 43.65
C ALA A 966 -12.62 -39.91 42.50
N GLN A 967 -13.92 -39.72 42.72
CA GLN A 967 -14.91 -39.79 41.65
C GLN A 967 -14.82 -38.50 40.82
N TYR A 968 -14.88 -38.62 39.49
CA TYR A 968 -14.84 -37.47 38.58
C TYR A 968 -16.13 -37.39 37.77
N LEU A 969 -16.57 -36.18 37.48
CA LEU A 969 -17.72 -35.90 36.62
C LEU A 969 -17.51 -34.59 35.89
N LEU A 970 -18.28 -34.35 34.83
CA LEU A 970 -18.29 -33.07 34.15
C LEU A 970 -19.34 -32.15 34.78
N ALA A 971 -18.92 -30.94 35.14
CA ALA A 971 -19.77 -29.93 35.75
C ALA A 971 -19.47 -28.54 35.18
N LYS A 972 -20.42 -27.61 35.39
CA LYS A 972 -20.22 -26.20 35.04
C LYS A 972 -19.27 -25.55 36.04
N ALA A 973 -18.59 -24.49 35.63
CA ALA A 973 -17.58 -23.82 36.46
C ALA A 973 -18.10 -23.36 37.83
N ASP A 974 -19.36 -22.93 37.89
CA ASP A 974 -19.98 -22.42 39.13
C ASP A 974 -20.16 -23.49 40.22
N ASP A 975 -20.23 -24.78 39.84
CA ASP A 975 -20.41 -25.89 40.78
C ASP A 975 -19.06 -26.49 41.22
N ILE A 976 -17.95 -26.05 40.61
CA ILE A 976 -16.59 -26.53 40.89
C ILE A 976 -15.84 -25.47 41.70
N HIS A 977 -15.16 -25.92 42.77
CA HIS A 977 -14.52 -25.05 43.76
C HIS A 977 -13.00 -25.23 43.74
N ILE A 978 -12.27 -24.13 43.92
CA ILE A 978 -10.80 -24.13 43.95
C ILE A 978 -10.33 -24.15 45.40
N VAL A 979 -9.47 -25.11 45.75
CA VAL A 979 -9.05 -25.36 47.13
C VAL A 979 -7.95 -24.39 47.56
N ASP A 980 -8.35 -23.28 48.20
CA ASP A 980 -7.43 -22.35 48.86
C ASP A 980 -7.27 -22.62 50.36
N ASN A 981 -8.27 -23.26 50.97
CA ASN A 981 -8.27 -23.63 52.38
C ASN A 981 -8.58 -25.13 52.54
N ALA A 982 -7.54 -25.93 52.77
CA ALA A 982 -7.65 -27.38 52.93
C ALA A 982 -8.52 -27.79 54.12
N PHE A 983 -8.57 -26.99 55.19
CA PHE A 983 -9.41 -27.25 56.34
C PHE A 983 -10.89 -27.13 55.98
N LEU A 984 -11.29 -26.02 55.34
CA LEU A 984 -12.69 -25.82 54.92
C LEU A 984 -13.13 -26.86 53.89
N ARG A 985 -12.24 -27.25 52.98
CA ARG A 985 -12.48 -28.33 52.02
C ARG A 985 -12.80 -29.67 52.69
N ARG A 986 -12.16 -30.00 53.83
CA ARG A 986 -12.42 -31.27 54.55
C ARG A 986 -13.77 -31.29 55.28
N GLN A 987 -14.35 -30.13 55.57
CA GLN A 987 -15.59 -30.05 56.35
C GLN A 987 -16.86 -30.31 55.51
N PHE A 988 -16.77 -30.15 54.19
CA PHE A 988 -17.92 -30.22 53.28
C PHE A 988 -17.59 -31.02 52.02
N PRO A 989 -18.46 -31.94 51.58
CA PRO A 989 -18.31 -32.61 50.30
C PRO A 989 -18.57 -31.58 49.18
N MET A 990 -17.53 -31.26 48.40
CA MET A 990 -17.61 -30.30 47.30
C MET A 990 -16.87 -30.84 46.08
N LEU A 991 -17.39 -30.51 44.89
CA LEU A 991 -16.68 -30.74 43.64
C LEU A 991 -15.51 -29.76 43.56
N ILE A 992 -14.30 -30.29 43.43
CA ILE A 992 -13.07 -29.50 43.36
C ILE A 992 -12.46 -29.53 41.97
N SER A 993 -11.77 -28.45 41.60
CA SER A 993 -10.95 -28.41 40.40
C SER A 993 -9.75 -29.36 40.51
N PRO A 994 -9.17 -29.80 39.39
CA PRO A 994 -7.88 -30.48 39.41
C PRO A 994 -6.83 -29.61 40.14
N MET A 995 -6.06 -30.21 41.05
CA MET A 995 -5.03 -29.52 41.86
C MET A 995 -3.75 -29.24 41.05
N GLU A 996 -3.90 -28.47 39.97
CA GLU A 996 -2.83 -28.00 39.09
C GLU A 996 -3.00 -26.51 38.88
N GLN A 997 -1.97 -25.73 39.20
CA GLN A 997 -2.04 -24.25 39.20
C GLN A 997 -2.59 -23.68 37.88
N THR A 998 -2.16 -24.21 36.73
CA THR A 998 -2.63 -23.77 35.40
C THR A 998 -4.11 -24.04 35.17
N LEU A 999 -4.63 -25.15 35.69
CA LEU A 999 -6.05 -25.49 35.62
C LEU A 999 -6.86 -24.69 36.65
N GLU A 1000 -6.35 -24.48 37.86
CA GLU A 1000 -7.01 -23.64 38.88
C GLU A 1000 -7.20 -22.20 38.39
N GLU A 1001 -6.17 -21.60 37.79
CA GLU A 1001 -6.25 -20.27 37.17
C GLU A 1001 -7.27 -20.24 36.03
N PHE A 1002 -7.32 -21.30 35.20
CA PHE A 1002 -8.28 -21.42 34.11
C PHE A 1002 -9.73 -21.54 34.63
N TYR A 1003 -9.97 -22.37 35.65
CA TYR A 1003 -11.28 -22.57 36.27
C TYR A 1003 -11.75 -21.26 36.94
N ARG A 1004 -10.83 -20.55 37.63
CA ARG A 1004 -11.11 -19.23 38.22
C ARG A 1004 -11.51 -18.21 37.15
N ARG A 1005 -10.82 -18.22 36.00
CA ARG A 1005 -11.12 -17.32 34.88
C ARG A 1005 -12.53 -17.56 34.35
N ILE A 1006 -12.97 -18.81 34.20
CA ILE A 1006 -14.30 -19.17 33.68
C ILE A 1006 -15.43 -18.79 34.65
N GLY A 1007 -15.25 -19.08 35.94
CA GLY A 1007 -16.26 -18.73 36.96
C GLY A 1007 -16.14 -19.43 38.32
N SER A 1008 -15.23 -20.40 38.48
CA SER A 1008 -15.09 -21.15 39.73
C SER A 1008 -14.67 -20.27 40.91
N LYS A 1009 -15.16 -20.60 42.10
CA LYS A 1009 -14.93 -19.84 43.34
C LYS A 1009 -13.96 -20.56 44.27
N TYR A 1010 -13.25 -19.79 45.09
CA TYR A 1010 -12.42 -20.37 46.14
C TYR A 1010 -13.31 -20.93 47.26
N VAL A 1011 -12.85 -21.98 47.92
CA VAL A 1011 -13.59 -22.60 49.03
C VAL A 1011 -13.87 -21.59 50.14
N SER A 1012 -12.90 -20.74 50.49
CA SER A 1012 -13.09 -19.68 51.49
C SER A 1012 -14.15 -18.63 51.13
N GLU A 1013 -14.43 -18.41 49.84
CA GLU A 1013 -15.43 -17.44 49.37
C GLU A 1013 -16.86 -17.98 49.53
N VAL A 1014 -17.03 -19.31 49.47
CA VAL A 1014 -18.37 -19.93 49.47
C VAL A 1014 -18.78 -20.42 50.87
N VAL A 1015 -17.82 -20.77 51.72
CA VAL A 1015 -18.08 -21.19 53.10
C VAL A 1015 -18.22 -19.98 54.03
N LYS A 1016 -19.41 -19.78 54.61
CA LYS A 1016 -19.66 -18.69 55.57
C LYS A 1016 -19.24 -19.11 56.99
N LYS A 1017 -18.55 -18.20 57.69
CA LYS A 1017 -18.06 -18.38 59.07
C LYS A 1017 -18.82 -17.46 60.04
N ASP A 1018 -19.34 -18.02 61.13
CA ASP A 1018 -20.00 -17.28 62.23
C ASP A 1018 -19.55 -17.84 63.59
N PHE A 1019 -19.87 -17.17 64.70
CA PHE A 1019 -19.46 -17.57 66.05
C PHE A 1019 -20.60 -17.52 67.08
N GLU A 1020 -20.65 -18.55 67.91
CA GLU A 1020 -21.55 -18.67 69.05
C GLU A 1020 -20.75 -18.75 70.36
N VAL A 1021 -21.05 -17.84 71.28
CA VAL A 1021 -20.44 -17.81 72.62
C VAL A 1021 -21.39 -18.50 73.57
N MET A 1022 -20.94 -19.57 74.22
CA MET A 1022 -21.75 -20.44 75.06
C MET A 1022 -21.38 -20.24 76.54
N GLY A 1023 -22.40 -20.27 77.41
CA GLY A 1023 -22.22 -20.12 78.85
C GLY A 1023 -22.20 -18.66 79.33
N ASN A 1024 -21.67 -18.46 80.54
CA ASN A 1024 -21.58 -17.13 81.15
C ASN A 1024 -20.37 -16.37 80.61
N THR A 1025 -20.55 -15.07 80.41
CA THR A 1025 -19.46 -14.16 80.01
C THR A 1025 -19.02 -13.33 81.20
N HIS A 1026 -17.75 -13.45 81.57
CA HIS A 1026 -17.16 -12.75 82.70
C HIS A 1026 -16.33 -11.55 82.20
N ARG A 1027 -16.59 -10.37 82.75
CA ARG A 1027 -15.85 -9.13 82.48
C ARG A 1027 -14.89 -8.84 83.62
N GLY A 1028 -13.71 -8.33 83.31
CA GLY A 1028 -12.74 -7.87 84.32
C GLY A 1028 -12.01 -8.99 85.06
N THR A 1029 -11.99 -10.21 84.54
CA THR A 1029 -11.16 -11.30 85.08
C THR A 1029 -9.67 -10.97 84.91
N PRO A 1030 -8.77 -11.56 85.72
CA PRO A 1030 -7.32 -11.32 85.59
C PRO A 1030 -6.79 -11.63 84.18
N LEU A 1031 -7.31 -12.69 83.56
CA LEU A 1031 -6.96 -13.10 82.20
C LEU A 1031 -7.42 -12.09 81.14
N ALA A 1032 -8.67 -11.63 81.22
CA ALA A 1032 -9.22 -10.63 80.30
C ALA A 1032 -8.51 -9.27 80.42
N ASN A 1033 -8.19 -8.83 81.65
CA ASN A 1033 -7.44 -7.59 81.89
C ASN A 1033 -6.01 -7.70 81.36
N SER A 1034 -5.30 -8.80 81.63
CA SER A 1034 -3.95 -9.03 81.10
C SER A 1034 -3.91 -9.01 79.57
N CYS A 1035 -4.92 -9.61 78.93
CA CYS A 1035 -5.06 -9.58 77.48
C CYS A 1035 -5.33 -8.15 76.96
N ALA A 1036 -6.20 -7.41 77.63
CA ALA A 1036 -6.55 -6.03 77.26
C ALA A 1036 -5.35 -5.08 77.40
N ASP A 1037 -4.59 -5.21 78.48
CA ASP A 1037 -3.38 -4.44 78.72
C ASP A 1037 -2.32 -4.72 77.65
N ARG A 1038 -2.16 -6.00 77.27
CA ARG A 1038 -1.22 -6.42 76.21
C ARG A 1038 -1.60 -5.87 74.84
N ILE A 1039 -2.88 -5.89 74.48
CA ILE A 1039 -3.35 -5.28 73.22
C ILE A 1039 -3.17 -3.76 73.25
N LYS A 1040 -3.47 -3.11 74.38
CA LYS A 1040 -3.32 -1.66 74.56
C LYS A 1040 -1.87 -1.22 74.51
N GLU A 1041 -0.97 -1.97 75.13
CA GLU A 1041 0.48 -1.77 75.10
C GLU A 1041 1.03 -1.89 73.67
N ARG A 1042 0.54 -2.87 72.88
CA ARG A 1042 1.03 -3.16 71.52
C ARG A 1042 0.28 -2.50 70.39
N ARG A 1043 -0.81 -1.79 70.69
CA ARG A 1043 -1.62 -1.06 69.72
C ARG A 1043 -0.79 -0.19 68.76
N PRO A 1044 0.20 0.60 69.19
CA PRO A 1044 0.99 1.42 68.26
C PRO A 1044 1.78 0.58 67.24
N LEU A 1045 2.18 -0.64 67.61
CA LEU A 1045 2.87 -1.57 66.71
C LEU A 1045 1.89 -2.28 65.77
N LEU A 1046 0.72 -2.68 66.27
CA LEU A 1046 -0.34 -3.32 65.47
C LEU A 1046 -0.91 -2.42 64.37
N LEU A 1047 -0.93 -1.10 64.60
CA LEU A 1047 -1.46 -0.10 63.66
C LEU A 1047 -0.39 0.62 62.84
N SER A 1048 0.90 0.31 63.05
CA SER A 1048 1.99 1.02 62.36
C SER A 1048 2.09 0.59 60.89
N PRO A 1049 1.94 1.52 59.92
CA PRO A 1049 2.13 1.21 58.50
C PRO A 1049 3.59 0.88 58.16
N SER A 1050 4.54 1.14 59.08
CA SER A 1050 5.94 0.76 58.93
C SER A 1050 6.24 -0.68 59.39
N ILE A 1051 5.26 -1.37 60.00
CA ILE A 1051 5.40 -2.73 60.54
C ILE A 1051 4.49 -3.70 59.79
N THR A 1052 3.27 -3.28 59.46
CA THR A 1052 2.31 -4.08 58.70
C THR A 1052 2.21 -3.56 57.27
N SER A 1053 2.57 -4.37 56.28
CA SER A 1053 2.44 -4.04 54.85
C SER A 1053 1.01 -4.22 54.30
N ARG A 1054 0.14 -4.90 55.06
CA ARG A 1054 -1.27 -5.10 54.73
C ARG A 1054 -2.09 -3.84 54.96
N PRO A 1055 -3.04 -3.52 54.06
CA PRO A 1055 -3.90 -2.37 54.24
C PRO A 1055 -4.82 -2.58 55.45
N LEU A 1056 -4.82 -1.59 56.33
CA LEU A 1056 -5.71 -1.55 57.51
C LEU A 1056 -7.14 -1.19 57.09
N VAL A 1057 -8.12 -1.62 57.88
CA VAL A 1057 -9.50 -1.12 57.77
C VAL A 1057 -9.54 0.34 58.24
N SER A 1058 -10.35 1.17 57.60
CA SER A 1058 -10.42 2.63 57.83
C SER A 1058 -10.68 3.03 59.29
N ASN A 1059 -11.35 2.17 60.06
CA ASN A 1059 -11.67 2.35 61.48
C ASN A 1059 -10.79 1.51 62.42
N ALA A 1060 -9.72 0.86 61.94
CA ALA A 1060 -8.88 -0.06 62.72
C ALA A 1060 -8.36 0.54 64.04
N SER A 1061 -7.96 1.82 64.04
CA SER A 1061 -7.57 2.50 65.28
C SER A 1061 -8.73 2.52 66.28
N SER A 1062 -9.90 3.04 65.87
CA SER A 1062 -11.09 3.14 66.72
C SER A 1062 -11.66 1.80 67.18
N ILE A 1063 -11.45 0.72 66.42
CA ILE A 1063 -11.82 -0.64 66.82
C ILE A 1063 -10.98 -1.04 68.05
N LEU A 1064 -9.68 -0.75 68.05
CA LEU A 1064 -8.79 -1.08 69.16
C LEU A 1064 -8.96 -0.16 70.39
N ASP A 1065 -9.40 1.10 70.25
CA ASP A 1065 -9.73 1.96 71.41
C ASP A 1065 -10.92 1.43 72.21
N ASN A 1066 -11.93 0.93 71.50
CA ASN A 1066 -13.24 0.58 72.06
C ASN A 1066 -13.42 -0.92 72.24
N LEU A 1067 -12.33 -1.70 72.12
CA LEU A 1067 -12.35 -3.15 72.18
C LEU A 1067 -12.58 -3.63 73.61
N GLU A 1068 -13.66 -4.37 73.83
CA GLU A 1068 -13.92 -5.01 75.11
C GLU A 1068 -13.48 -6.47 75.08
N ILE A 1069 -12.86 -6.96 76.16
CA ILE A 1069 -12.44 -8.36 76.27
C ILE A 1069 -13.24 -9.04 77.37
N PHE A 1070 -13.83 -10.17 77.02
CA PHE A 1070 -14.61 -11.00 77.93
C PHE A 1070 -14.04 -12.42 77.97
N GLN A 1071 -14.10 -13.03 79.14
CA GLN A 1071 -13.84 -14.46 79.29
C GLN A 1071 -15.16 -15.23 79.14
N ALA A 1072 -15.17 -16.27 78.31
CA ALA A 1072 -16.33 -17.13 78.06
C ALA A 1072 -16.02 -18.59 78.40
N ASP A 1073 -17.04 -19.36 78.78
CA ASP A 1073 -16.89 -20.77 79.13
C ASP A 1073 -16.51 -21.64 77.92
N SER A 1074 -17.17 -21.41 76.77
CA SER A 1074 -16.87 -22.11 75.52
C SER A 1074 -17.30 -21.28 74.30
N ILE A 1075 -16.60 -21.44 73.18
CA ILE A 1075 -16.89 -20.74 71.92
C ILE A 1075 -16.95 -21.76 70.78
N ARG A 1076 -17.98 -21.65 69.94
CA ARG A 1076 -18.15 -22.50 68.74
C ARG A 1076 -18.11 -21.64 67.48
N ALA A 1077 -17.25 -22.00 66.53
CA ALA A 1077 -17.29 -21.50 65.17
C ALA A 1077 -18.26 -22.33 64.34
N ILE A 1078 -19.16 -21.67 63.63
CA ILE A 1078 -20.16 -22.26 62.74
C ILE A 1078 -19.72 -21.99 61.31
N TYR A 1079 -19.32 -23.04 60.59
CA TYR A 1079 -19.06 -22.98 59.15
C TYR A 1079 -20.31 -23.46 58.41
N SER A 1080 -20.75 -22.75 57.38
CA SER A 1080 -21.91 -23.14 56.57
C SER A 1080 -21.61 -23.09 55.08
N PHE A 1081 -21.99 -24.14 54.38
CA PHE A 1081 -21.87 -24.30 52.94
C PHE A 1081 -23.16 -24.93 52.42
N GLU A 1082 -23.81 -24.23 51.48
CA GLU A 1082 -25.15 -24.59 50.98
C GLU A 1082 -26.16 -24.86 52.10
N ARG A 1083 -26.60 -26.12 52.25
CA ARG A 1083 -27.57 -26.58 53.27
C ARG A 1083 -26.90 -27.26 54.48
N SER A 1084 -25.58 -27.32 54.50
CA SER A 1084 -24.80 -28.02 55.51
C SER A 1084 -24.06 -27.03 56.43
N SER A 1085 -24.03 -27.34 57.72
CA SER A 1085 -23.29 -26.55 58.71
C SER A 1085 -22.48 -27.45 59.63
N LYS A 1086 -21.24 -27.06 59.93
CA LYS A 1086 -20.34 -27.75 60.86
C LYS A 1086 -19.97 -26.81 61.99
N MET A 1087 -20.02 -27.32 63.22
CA MET A 1087 -19.68 -26.57 64.44
C MET A 1087 -18.37 -27.09 65.01
N ILE A 1088 -17.44 -26.18 65.28
CA ILE A 1088 -16.10 -26.52 65.76
C ILE A 1088 -15.78 -25.64 66.97
N ASN A 1089 -15.26 -26.23 68.04
CA ASN A 1089 -14.86 -25.47 69.22
C ASN A 1089 -13.61 -24.64 68.88
N VAL A 1090 -13.63 -23.36 69.23
CA VAL A 1090 -12.53 -22.41 69.03
C VAL A 1090 -12.19 -21.72 70.34
N THR A 1091 -10.99 -21.18 70.46
CA THR A 1091 -10.53 -20.65 71.74
C THR A 1091 -10.69 -19.13 71.88
N CYS A 1092 -10.84 -18.42 70.75
CA CYS A 1092 -11.06 -16.98 70.67
C CYS A 1092 -12.03 -16.63 69.51
N CYS A 1093 -12.83 -15.59 69.67
CA CYS A 1093 -13.61 -15.00 68.58
C CYS A 1093 -13.90 -13.52 68.80
N SER A 1094 -14.28 -12.81 67.74
CA SER A 1094 -14.84 -11.47 67.82
C SER A 1094 -16.35 -11.48 67.54
N LYS A 1095 -17.11 -10.68 68.31
CA LYS A 1095 -18.55 -10.52 68.11
C LYS A 1095 -18.99 -9.11 68.48
N VAL A 1096 -19.96 -8.58 67.75
CA VAL A 1096 -20.57 -7.28 68.05
C VAL A 1096 -21.50 -7.43 69.26
N THR A 1097 -21.29 -6.62 70.28
CA THR A 1097 -22.12 -6.61 71.50
C THR A 1097 -23.47 -5.94 71.24
N LYS A 1098 -24.43 -6.10 72.16
CA LYS A 1098 -25.72 -5.40 72.14
C LYS A 1098 -25.60 -3.87 72.08
N ARG A 1099 -24.44 -3.31 72.47
CA ARG A 1099 -24.14 -1.87 72.44
C ARG A 1099 -23.50 -1.40 71.13
N LYS A 1100 -23.43 -2.24 70.10
CA LYS A 1100 -22.71 -2.01 68.84
C LYS A 1100 -21.19 -1.79 68.99
N SER A 1101 -20.60 -2.15 70.14
CA SER A 1101 -19.14 -2.25 70.30
C SER A 1101 -18.66 -3.62 69.87
N ILE A 1102 -17.44 -3.73 69.34
CA ILE A 1102 -16.82 -5.02 69.02
C ILE A 1102 -16.17 -5.55 70.30
N ALA A 1103 -16.44 -6.80 70.65
CA ALA A 1103 -15.83 -7.48 71.77
C ALA A 1103 -15.08 -8.73 71.30
N ILE A 1104 -13.96 -9.03 71.97
CA ILE A 1104 -13.25 -10.30 71.83
C ILE A 1104 -13.61 -11.19 73.02
N PHE A 1105 -13.98 -12.43 72.73
CA PHE A 1105 -14.26 -13.46 73.71
C PHE A 1105 -13.11 -14.47 73.71
N ILE A 1106 -12.56 -14.76 74.89
CA ILE A 1106 -11.49 -15.73 75.09
C ILE A 1106 -11.92 -16.82 76.08
N THR A 1107 -11.49 -18.06 75.84
CA THR A 1107 -11.67 -19.17 76.80
C THR A 1107 -10.54 -19.20 77.84
N ASN A 1108 -10.66 -20.02 78.89
CA ASN A 1108 -9.66 -20.08 79.95
C ASN A 1108 -8.25 -20.48 79.47
N ASN A 1109 -8.19 -21.36 78.45
CA ASN A 1109 -6.95 -21.84 77.83
C ASN A 1109 -6.86 -21.36 76.37
N PHE A 1110 -7.06 -20.06 76.14
CA PHE A 1110 -7.04 -19.55 74.77
C PHE A 1110 -5.64 -19.54 74.16
N GLU A 1111 -5.58 -19.82 72.85
CA GLU A 1111 -4.33 -19.73 72.10
C GLU A 1111 -4.10 -18.29 71.63
N ILE A 1112 -2.86 -17.80 71.80
CA ILE A 1112 -2.48 -16.47 71.33
C ILE A 1112 -2.59 -16.37 69.81
N PHE A 1113 -2.45 -17.50 69.10
CA PHE A 1113 -2.67 -17.57 67.65
C PHE A 1113 -4.10 -17.21 67.26
N ASP A 1114 -5.10 -17.80 67.93
CA ASP A 1114 -6.50 -17.47 67.67
C ASP A 1114 -6.81 -15.99 67.98
N LEU A 1115 -6.15 -15.42 68.99
CA LEU A 1115 -6.22 -14.00 69.29
C LEU A 1115 -5.58 -13.13 68.18
N GLY A 1116 -4.39 -13.52 67.70
CA GLY A 1116 -3.70 -12.84 66.60
C GLY A 1116 -4.49 -12.89 65.30
N ASN A 1117 -5.11 -14.03 65.00
CA ASN A 1117 -5.99 -14.22 63.85
C ASN A 1117 -7.27 -13.36 63.98
N THR A 1118 -7.91 -13.37 65.15
CA THR A 1118 -9.11 -12.57 65.44
C THR A 1118 -8.83 -11.07 65.35
N ILE A 1119 -7.68 -10.61 65.85
CA ILE A 1119 -7.27 -9.20 65.72
C ILE A 1119 -6.98 -8.86 64.26
N GLY A 1120 -6.31 -9.76 63.52
CA GLY A 1120 -6.07 -9.62 62.09
C GLY A 1120 -7.36 -9.45 61.29
N ASP A 1121 -8.37 -10.29 61.54
CA ASP A 1121 -9.71 -10.22 60.93
C ASP A 1121 -10.42 -8.87 61.23
N LEU A 1122 -10.10 -8.22 62.36
CA LEU A 1122 -10.70 -6.94 62.75
C LEU A 1122 -9.98 -5.71 62.18
N ILE A 1123 -8.65 -5.75 62.05
CA ILE A 1123 -7.85 -4.55 61.71
C ILE A 1123 -7.30 -4.57 60.28
N LEU A 1124 -7.17 -5.73 59.65
CA LEU A 1124 -6.69 -5.87 58.27
C LEU A 1124 -7.87 -5.99 57.30
N GLN A 1125 -7.74 -5.46 56.08
CA GLN A 1125 -8.75 -5.67 55.03
C GLN A 1125 -8.85 -7.13 54.60
N HIS A 1126 -7.74 -7.87 54.68
CA HIS A 1126 -7.69 -9.31 54.52
C HIS A 1126 -6.54 -9.84 55.39
N CYS A 1127 -6.87 -10.74 56.32
CA CYS A 1127 -5.89 -11.48 57.11
C CYS A 1127 -5.60 -12.83 56.44
N GLU A 1128 -4.36 -13.09 56.03
CA GLU A 1128 -3.93 -14.44 55.62
C GLU A 1128 -3.23 -15.16 56.79
N LEU A 1129 -3.03 -16.47 56.68
CA LEU A 1129 -2.39 -17.29 57.72
C LEU A 1129 -1.04 -16.72 58.18
N LYS A 1130 -0.21 -16.24 57.25
CA LYS A 1130 1.09 -15.63 57.54
C LYS A 1130 0.97 -14.31 58.31
N ASP A 1131 -0.09 -13.54 58.05
CA ASP A 1131 -0.38 -12.29 58.73
C ASP A 1131 -0.85 -12.57 60.17
N ALA A 1132 -1.69 -13.60 60.35
CA ALA A 1132 -2.11 -14.09 61.66
C ALA A 1132 -0.92 -14.55 62.52
N PHE A 1133 0.02 -15.32 61.97
CA PHE A 1133 1.25 -15.71 62.67
C PHE A 1133 2.12 -14.51 63.06
N PHE A 1134 2.22 -13.51 62.19
CA PHE A 1134 2.98 -12.29 62.48
C PHE A 1134 2.36 -11.47 63.62
N LEU A 1135 1.03 -11.26 63.59
CA LEU A 1135 0.29 -10.56 64.65
C LEU A 1135 0.37 -11.31 65.98
N THR A 1136 0.32 -12.64 65.94
CA THR A 1136 0.55 -13.51 67.10
C THR A 1136 1.92 -13.23 67.71
N SER A 1137 2.98 -13.17 66.90
CA SER A 1137 4.34 -12.88 67.36
C SER A 1137 4.47 -11.51 68.05
N LEU A 1138 3.75 -10.50 67.56
CA LEU A 1138 3.72 -9.14 68.16
C LEU A 1138 3.02 -9.11 69.53
N LEU A 1139 2.00 -9.94 69.72
CA LEU A 1139 1.22 -10.05 70.96
C LEU A 1139 1.90 -10.96 71.99
N GLU A 1140 2.59 -12.02 71.54
CA GLU A 1140 3.22 -12.98 72.42
C GLU A 1140 4.54 -12.45 73.04
N ALA A 1141 5.39 -11.82 72.23
CA ALA A 1141 6.72 -11.37 72.67
C ALA A 1141 6.65 -10.17 73.63
N SER A 1142 7.60 -10.04 74.56
CA SER A 1142 7.74 -8.84 75.42
C SER A 1142 8.23 -7.61 74.62
N ILE A 1143 8.02 -6.38 75.13
CA ILE A 1143 8.49 -5.15 74.47
C ILE A 1143 10.01 -5.20 74.28
N GLY A 1144 10.76 -5.65 75.28
CA GLY A 1144 12.21 -5.79 75.22
C GLY A 1144 12.65 -6.80 74.17
N THR A 1145 11.92 -7.92 74.02
CA THR A 1145 12.19 -8.92 72.98
C THR A 1145 11.91 -8.35 71.58
N LEU A 1146 10.84 -7.57 71.40
CA LEU A 1146 10.56 -6.91 70.12
C LEU A 1146 11.62 -5.84 69.78
N ARG A 1147 12.07 -5.07 70.77
CA ARG A 1147 13.18 -4.12 70.60
C ARG A 1147 14.45 -4.83 70.13
N ASN A 1148 14.81 -5.95 70.77
CA ASN A 1148 15.98 -6.75 70.39
C ASN A 1148 15.83 -7.42 69.01
N ARG A 1149 14.59 -7.69 68.56
CA ARG A 1149 14.27 -8.20 67.22
C ARG A 1149 14.21 -7.11 66.14
N GLY A 1150 14.59 -5.86 66.47
CA GLY A 1150 14.70 -4.77 65.51
C GLY A 1150 13.39 -4.00 65.23
N PHE A 1151 12.33 -4.24 65.99
CA PHE A 1151 11.10 -3.44 65.86
C PHE A 1151 11.34 -2.02 66.40
N PRO A 1152 10.81 -0.96 65.75
CA PRO A 1152 11.01 0.45 66.13
C PRO A 1152 10.16 0.85 67.35
N VAL A 1153 10.29 0.09 68.44
CA VAL A 1153 9.53 0.24 69.69
C VAL A 1153 9.68 1.64 70.28
N ASP A 1154 10.91 2.17 70.38
CA ASP A 1154 11.19 3.46 71.03
C ASP A 1154 10.72 4.67 70.22
N ARG A 1155 10.47 4.47 68.92
CA ARG A 1155 9.97 5.49 68.01
C ARG A 1155 8.44 5.57 68.02
N ILE A 1156 7.78 4.50 68.45
CA ILE A 1156 6.34 4.28 68.26
C ILE A 1156 5.60 4.17 69.62
N VAL A 1157 6.21 3.60 70.65
CA VAL A 1157 5.66 3.49 72.02
C VAL A 1157 6.34 4.54 72.90
N LYS A 1158 5.63 5.62 73.29
CA LYS A 1158 6.17 6.65 74.19
C LYS A 1158 6.30 6.10 75.62
N PRO A 1159 7.45 6.22 76.31
CA PRO A 1159 7.59 5.77 77.68
C PRO A 1159 6.76 6.65 78.64
N GLN A 1160 6.03 6.01 79.56
CA GLN A 1160 5.49 6.69 80.74
C GLN A 1160 6.59 6.83 81.81
N PRO A 1161 6.67 7.96 82.53
CA PRO A 1161 7.63 8.14 83.62
C PRO A 1161 7.29 7.21 84.80
N PRO A 1162 8.29 6.66 85.51
CA PRO A 1162 8.07 5.72 86.60
C PRO A 1162 7.40 6.39 87.80
N ALA A 1163 6.50 5.65 88.45
CA ALA A 1163 5.87 6.03 89.71
C ALA A 1163 6.90 6.07 90.85
N VAL A 1164 6.80 7.08 91.70
CA VAL A 1164 7.63 7.28 92.90
C VAL A 1164 7.15 6.31 93.98
N GLU A 1165 8.04 5.42 94.45
CA GLU A 1165 7.83 4.65 95.67
C GLU A 1165 8.94 4.90 96.71
N VAL A 1166 8.49 4.81 97.95
CA VAL A 1166 9.03 5.36 99.20
C VAL A 1166 10.17 4.50 99.77
N LYS A 1167 11.14 5.16 100.43
CA LYS A 1167 12.26 4.54 101.17
C LYS A 1167 11.78 3.65 102.33
N ALA A 1168 12.40 2.47 102.48
CA ALA A 1168 12.74 1.87 103.79
C ALA A 1168 13.94 0.91 103.65
N GLU A 1169 14.60 0.69 104.78
CA GLU A 1169 16.03 0.45 105.02
C GLU A 1169 16.65 -0.95 104.74
N PRO A 1170 18.00 -1.06 104.78
CA PRO A 1170 18.76 -2.24 104.36
C PRO A 1170 19.07 -3.20 105.51
N ARG A 1171 19.33 -4.48 105.22
CA ARG A 1171 20.45 -5.26 105.81
C ARG A 1171 20.57 -6.70 105.28
N LYS A 1172 21.83 -7.00 104.93
CA LYS A 1172 22.64 -8.19 105.28
C LYS A 1172 22.63 -9.46 104.40
N GLN A 1173 23.86 -9.71 103.91
CA GLN A 1173 24.67 -10.95 104.02
C GLN A 1173 24.51 -12.04 102.94
N THR A 1174 25.46 -12.04 102.00
CA THR A 1174 26.50 -13.08 101.71
C THR A 1174 26.26 -14.55 102.10
N PRO A 1175 27.00 -15.51 101.52
CA PRO A 1175 27.42 -15.72 100.11
C PRO A 1175 27.26 -17.25 99.76
N ASP A 1176 28.14 -17.79 98.92
CA ASP A 1176 28.48 -19.23 98.72
C ASP A 1176 27.77 -20.02 97.60
N ILE A 1177 28.41 -20.90 96.81
CA ILE A 1177 29.82 -21.18 96.51
C ILE A 1177 29.87 -22.25 95.38
N THR A 1178 31.00 -22.28 94.66
CA THR A 1178 31.64 -23.43 93.96
C THR A 1178 31.18 -24.01 92.60
N ASN A 1179 32.16 -23.90 91.68
CA ASN A 1179 32.90 -24.96 90.98
C ASN A 1179 32.41 -25.56 89.66
N SER A 1180 33.01 -25.03 88.58
CA SER A 1180 34.06 -25.66 87.76
C SER A 1180 33.93 -27.14 87.35
N GLN A 1181 34.03 -27.41 86.04
CA GLN A 1181 35.23 -28.09 85.48
C GLN A 1181 35.31 -28.04 83.94
N LYS A 1182 36.53 -27.65 83.51
CA LYS A 1182 37.31 -27.80 82.27
C LYS A 1182 36.85 -28.79 81.17
N SER A 1183 36.73 -28.26 79.94
CA SER A 1183 37.54 -28.50 78.70
C SER A 1183 38.44 -29.77 78.61
N PRO A 1184 38.85 -30.31 77.42
CA PRO A 1184 39.22 -29.50 76.22
C PRO A 1184 39.20 -30.19 74.81
N GLU A 1185 39.78 -29.45 73.83
CA GLU A 1185 40.50 -29.89 72.61
C GLU A 1185 39.72 -30.26 71.33
N LYS A 1186 39.82 -29.42 70.26
CA LYS A 1186 40.85 -29.36 69.17
C LYS A 1186 40.55 -30.41 68.07
N SER A 1187 40.67 -30.17 66.76
CA SER A 1187 41.22 -29.04 65.99
C SER A 1187 41.11 -29.33 64.47
N ARG A 1188 41.40 -28.30 63.67
CA ARG A 1188 42.05 -28.31 62.34
C ARG A 1188 41.22 -28.77 61.14
N GLN A 1189 41.40 -28.27 59.92
CA GLN A 1189 42.09 -27.12 59.30
C GLN A 1189 41.82 -27.32 57.79
N SER A 1190 41.66 -26.26 57.00
CA SER A 1190 42.59 -25.97 55.88
C SER A 1190 42.10 -24.83 55.00
N SER A 1191 43.03 -23.91 54.81
CA SER A 1191 43.11 -22.74 53.95
C SER A 1191 43.46 -23.09 52.50
N VAL A 1192 43.25 -22.17 51.55
CA VAL A 1192 44.31 -21.60 50.67
C VAL A 1192 43.81 -20.28 50.04
N ASN A 1193 44.70 -19.29 50.01
CA ASN A 1193 44.60 -17.97 49.36
C ASN A 1193 44.91 -18.01 47.86
N GLY A 1194 44.43 -17.03 47.09
CA GLY A 1194 44.96 -16.70 45.76
C GLY A 1194 44.42 -15.36 45.24
N THR A 1195 45.34 -14.47 44.88
CA THR A 1195 45.19 -13.04 44.56
C THR A 1195 45.20 -12.72 43.06
N VAL A 1196 44.71 -11.51 42.74
CA VAL A 1196 45.03 -10.60 41.61
C VAL A 1196 44.08 -10.56 40.39
N LYS A 1197 43.52 -9.33 40.19
CA LYS A 1197 43.22 -8.51 38.98
C LYS A 1197 43.39 -9.16 37.58
N ASP A 1198 42.57 -8.87 36.57
CA ASP A 1198 42.25 -7.57 35.97
C ASP A 1198 41.03 -7.65 35.02
N GLY A 1199 40.41 -6.50 34.72
CA GLY A 1199 39.85 -6.21 33.39
C GLY A 1199 38.33 -6.17 33.21
N SER A 1200 37.78 -4.95 33.11
CA SER A 1200 36.67 -4.50 32.22
C SER A 1200 35.43 -5.39 32.08
N VAL A 1201 34.23 -4.97 32.49
CA VAL A 1201 33.42 -3.80 32.06
C VAL A 1201 32.49 -3.38 33.19
#